data_AF-A0A0G1SUJ5-F1
#
_entry.id   AF-A0A0G1SUJ5-F1
#
_cell.length_a   1.000
_cell.length_b   1.000
_cell.length_c   1.000
_cell.angle_alpha   90.00
_cell.angle_beta   90.00
_cell.angle_gamma   90.00
#
_symmetry.space_group_name_H-M   'P 1'
#
loop_
_entity.id
_entity.type
_entity.pdbx_description
1 polymer ?
#
loop_
_entity_poly.entity_id
_entity_poly.type
_entity_poly.pdbx_seq_one_letter_code
_entity_poly.pdbx_strand_id
1 'polypeptide(L)'
;MKKSQVHNQRSKPLVVFVSTFPPRQCGIGTYTHDLTIAIDELHSQLESRIIAMNVEELVSDRYPRKVLAQISEPKLADYQDVARQLNALPQVVLISVQHEFGIFGGEYGIYLLHFLELLTKPAIITFHTVLPSPSKQFLEVVRRLTNLVKGIIVMTRRSADILKEDYGISGDKIHTVPHGIHFLPYTDGVAPKKSLQLSNRFVLSTFGFLSRGKGIEYVIEALPQVVQRLPNLIYLVIGATHPTVLRDEGEEYRRMLMRKVYELGLASHVRFYNRYLPLKELLQFLQATDIYIATSLNPDHAVSGTLCYALGAGRPVISTAFAQAKEYVTEEVGALVDFRSPQAYAQAILALTQNNELRLQKGKHAYFRTRSMIWPNVAITYMRVFVQYLPGLNLEDKTLPPIKLAHLMHLSDSFGILQFANLAEPNPEFGYTVDDNARALVAVDLYFERTRRRSVLRLIETYLNFLQYAARPNLEKALAGKSTSRFFENYINSDRTFDTVRNDSENLEDANARGLSALARTSVTVGLPFVLRKRAWDLYQQGIAVVNNFVSPRAAAFFIQGLVYILSRRKDVQLSDLLRIHAERLLGLYGQSHDTDWEWFEDQLTYSNSVLSEALLLTYKLNKETKYWDIGKSTLDFLIAQTFNDKMYMPIGQGGWYRKGGQREHFDQQSEDTAAMVQTLKIMYTISKDEKYRKMMHKVFNWFLGDNVLGQIVYERNTGGCYDGIGKNYINLNQGAESTISYLIARLSL
;
A
#
# COMPACT_ATOMS: atom_id res chain seq x y z
N MET A 1 -24.65 40.18 17.72
CA MET A 1 -25.17 39.75 16.41
C MET A 1 -24.10 38.93 15.68
N LYS A 2 -24.13 37.60 15.81
CA LYS A 2 -23.23 36.69 15.08
C LYS A 2 -23.90 36.33 13.76
N LYS A 3 -23.33 36.76 12.63
CA LYS A 3 -23.71 36.26 11.31
C LYS A 3 -23.31 34.79 11.25
N SER A 4 -24.31 33.91 11.14
CA SER A 4 -24.15 32.51 10.80
C SER A 4 -23.60 32.42 9.38
N GLN A 5 -22.34 31.97 9.25
CA GLN A 5 -21.87 31.42 7.99
C GLN A 5 -22.60 30.09 7.79
N VAL A 6 -23.68 30.14 7.01
CA VAL A 6 -24.28 28.96 6.41
C VAL A 6 -23.23 28.42 5.41
N HIS A 7 -22.42 27.46 5.85
CA HIS A 7 -21.69 26.61 4.92
C HIS A 7 -22.75 25.84 4.12
N ASN A 8 -22.95 26.28 2.88
CA ASN A 8 -23.72 25.59 1.87
C ASN A 8 -22.99 24.26 1.57
N GLN A 9 -23.26 23.20 2.34
CA GLN A 9 -22.71 21.86 2.10
C GLN A 9 -23.31 21.35 0.79
N ARG A 10 -22.63 21.58 -0.34
CA ARG A 10 -22.91 20.83 -1.57
C ARG A 10 -22.84 19.34 -1.24
N SER A 11 -23.90 18.60 -1.57
CA SER A 11 -23.93 17.15 -1.42
C SER A 11 -22.76 16.52 -2.20
N LYS A 12 -22.07 15.54 -1.59
CA LYS A 12 -20.92 14.87 -2.20
C LYS A 12 -21.29 14.21 -3.54
N PRO A 13 -20.42 14.26 -4.57
CA PRO A 13 -20.61 13.49 -5.79
C PRO A 13 -20.67 11.98 -5.50
N LEU A 14 -21.54 11.27 -6.24
CA LEU A 14 -21.79 9.85 -6.09
C LEU A 14 -21.35 9.07 -7.33
N VAL A 15 -20.60 7.99 -7.11
CA VAL A 15 -20.46 6.91 -8.09
C VAL A 15 -21.42 5.79 -7.69
N VAL A 16 -22.35 5.46 -8.58
CA VAL A 16 -23.36 4.43 -8.32
C VAL A 16 -22.96 3.15 -9.02
N PHE A 17 -22.81 2.07 -8.27
CA PHE A 17 -22.51 0.74 -8.78
C PHE A 17 -23.80 -0.07 -8.96
N VAL A 18 -23.99 -0.67 -10.13
CA VAL A 18 -25.11 -1.58 -10.40
C VAL A 18 -24.56 -3.01 -10.38
N SER A 19 -24.93 -3.79 -9.37
CA SER A 19 -24.31 -5.09 -9.10
C SER A 19 -25.14 -5.95 -8.14
N THR A 20 -24.76 -7.22 -7.99
CA THR A 20 -25.11 -7.96 -6.77
C THR A 20 -24.39 -7.35 -5.56
N PHE A 21 -24.92 -7.52 -4.34
CA PHE A 21 -24.31 -6.95 -3.14
C PHE A 21 -24.67 -7.74 -1.88
N PRO A 22 -23.84 -7.77 -0.83
CA PRO A 22 -24.22 -8.36 0.45
C PRO A 22 -25.53 -7.74 0.99
N PRO A 23 -26.45 -8.56 1.54
CA PRO A 23 -26.20 -9.89 2.10
C PRO A 23 -26.29 -11.08 1.12
N ARG A 24 -26.66 -10.85 -0.16
CA ARG A 24 -26.58 -11.90 -1.19
C ARG A 24 -25.14 -12.40 -1.31
N GLN A 25 -24.92 -13.68 -0.98
CA GLN A 25 -23.61 -14.31 -1.07
C GLN A 25 -23.27 -14.59 -2.55
N CYS A 26 -22.42 -13.76 -3.14
CA CYS A 26 -21.99 -13.85 -4.53
C CYS A 26 -20.56 -13.31 -4.65
N GLY A 27 -19.73 -13.91 -5.51
CA GLY A 27 -18.35 -13.45 -5.74
C GLY A 27 -18.29 -12.00 -6.25
N ILE A 28 -19.20 -11.63 -7.17
CA ILE A 28 -19.30 -10.27 -7.70
C ILE A 28 -19.84 -9.29 -6.65
N GLY A 29 -20.72 -9.76 -5.76
CA GLY A 29 -21.19 -8.98 -4.62
C GLY A 29 -20.05 -8.63 -3.66
N THR A 30 -19.21 -9.61 -3.34
CA THR A 30 -17.99 -9.39 -2.53
C THR A 30 -17.01 -8.47 -3.24
N TYR A 31 -16.76 -8.67 -4.54
CA TYR A 31 -15.92 -7.78 -5.36
C TYR A 31 -16.38 -6.32 -5.28
N THR A 32 -17.69 -6.09 -5.48
CA THR A 32 -18.28 -4.75 -5.45
C THR A 32 -18.19 -4.14 -4.06
N HIS A 33 -18.43 -4.94 -3.03
CA HIS A 33 -18.29 -4.53 -1.64
C HIS A 33 -16.87 -4.02 -1.34
N ASP A 34 -15.86 -4.83 -1.65
CA ASP A 34 -14.48 -4.49 -1.34
C ASP A 34 -13.96 -3.30 -2.17
N LEU A 35 -14.29 -3.25 -3.47
CA LEU A 35 -13.93 -2.14 -4.34
C LEU A 35 -14.52 -0.82 -3.84
N THR A 36 -15.80 -0.82 -3.47
CA THR A 36 -16.49 0.39 -3.04
C THR A 36 -16.01 0.87 -1.67
N ILE A 37 -15.61 -0.04 -0.77
CA ILE A 37 -14.93 0.33 0.48
C ILE A 37 -13.58 0.99 0.18
N ALA A 38 -12.78 0.38 -0.68
CA ALA A 38 -11.45 0.91 -1.00
C ALA A 38 -11.51 2.29 -1.67
N ILE A 39 -12.51 2.54 -2.53
CA ILE A 39 -12.75 3.86 -3.14
C ILE A 39 -13.14 4.89 -2.07
N ASP A 40 -14.10 4.58 -1.20
CA ASP A 40 -14.55 5.50 -0.15
C ASP A 40 -13.42 5.84 0.85
N GLU A 41 -12.58 4.86 1.19
CA GLU A 41 -11.41 5.05 2.07
C GLU A 41 -10.29 5.86 1.41
N LEU A 42 -10.24 5.92 0.08
CA LEU A 42 -9.24 6.68 -0.67
C LEU A 42 -9.66 8.14 -0.85
N HIS A 43 -10.96 8.41 -1.06
CA HIS A 43 -11.47 9.74 -1.39
C HIS A 43 -12.68 10.16 -0.54
N SER A 44 -12.45 10.90 0.54
CA SER A 44 -13.52 11.35 1.46
C SER A 44 -14.55 12.31 0.83
N GLN A 45 -14.21 12.94 -0.30
CA GLN A 45 -15.08 13.85 -1.04
C GLN A 45 -15.95 13.14 -2.08
N LEU A 46 -15.66 11.87 -2.38
CA LEU A 46 -16.47 11.02 -3.25
C LEU A 46 -17.18 9.98 -2.39
N GLU A 47 -18.35 9.56 -2.83
CA GLU A 47 -19.08 8.53 -2.12
C GLU A 47 -19.65 7.49 -3.09
N SER A 48 -19.43 6.21 -2.78
CA SER A 48 -19.98 5.11 -3.55
C SER A 48 -21.34 4.68 -3.02
N ARG A 49 -22.22 4.32 -3.95
CA ARG A 49 -23.60 3.84 -3.69
C ARG A 49 -23.92 2.65 -4.56
N ILE A 50 -24.91 1.86 -4.17
CA ILE A 50 -25.25 0.59 -4.81
C ILE A 50 -26.69 0.60 -5.32
N ILE A 51 -26.91 0.07 -6.52
CA ILE A 51 -28.17 -0.50 -6.97
C ILE A 51 -28.01 -2.02 -6.91
N ALA A 52 -28.78 -2.67 -6.04
CA ALA A 52 -28.64 -4.10 -5.79
C ALA A 52 -29.50 -4.93 -6.75
N MET A 53 -28.87 -5.86 -7.45
CA MET A 53 -29.51 -6.83 -8.34
C MET A 53 -29.99 -8.07 -7.56
N ASN A 54 -31.30 -8.36 -7.65
CA ASN A 54 -31.96 -9.45 -6.95
C ASN A 54 -32.62 -10.43 -7.93
N VAL A 55 -32.63 -11.72 -7.61
CA VAL A 55 -33.24 -12.77 -8.46
C VAL A 55 -34.77 -12.73 -8.43
N GLU A 56 -35.36 -12.15 -7.37
CA GLU A 56 -36.81 -12.07 -7.13
C GLU A 56 -37.20 -10.66 -6.67
N GLU A 57 -38.51 -10.34 -6.63
CA GLU A 57 -39.02 -8.97 -6.40
C GLU A 57 -38.63 -8.38 -5.04
N LEU A 58 -38.44 -9.21 -4.00
CA LEU A 58 -38.10 -8.76 -2.65
C LEU A 58 -37.20 -9.77 -1.96
N VAL A 59 -35.92 -9.43 -1.77
CA VAL A 59 -35.10 -10.14 -0.77
C VAL A 59 -35.47 -9.57 0.59
N SER A 60 -35.92 -10.41 1.51
CA SER A 60 -36.32 -10.05 2.88
C SER A 60 -35.18 -9.50 3.75
N ASP A 61 -33.98 -9.40 3.20
CA ASP A 61 -32.81 -8.99 3.94
C ASP A 61 -32.67 -7.47 3.91
N ARG A 62 -32.47 -6.88 5.10
CA ARG A 62 -32.23 -5.45 5.24
C ARG A 62 -30.85 -5.10 4.66
N TYR A 63 -30.82 -4.66 3.41
CA TYR A 63 -29.64 -4.07 2.80
C TYR A 63 -29.11 -2.88 3.64
N PRO A 64 -27.79 -2.63 3.65
CA PRO A 64 -27.22 -1.47 4.32
C PRO A 64 -27.62 -0.17 3.60
N ARG A 65 -27.51 0.97 4.30
CA ARG A 65 -27.81 2.32 3.76
C ARG A 65 -27.02 2.69 2.49
N LYS A 66 -25.99 1.92 2.14
CA LYS A 66 -25.20 2.08 0.92
C LYS A 66 -26.00 1.72 -0.35
N VAL A 67 -27.05 0.89 -0.21
CA VAL A 67 -27.97 0.52 -1.29
C VAL A 67 -29.05 1.59 -1.42
N LEU A 68 -29.12 2.23 -2.59
CA LEU A 68 -30.10 3.28 -2.91
C LEU A 68 -31.42 2.71 -3.41
N ALA A 69 -31.35 1.70 -4.26
CA ALA A 69 -32.51 1.00 -4.79
C ALA A 69 -32.14 -0.44 -5.15
N GLN A 70 -33.15 -1.20 -5.51
CA GLN A 70 -33.05 -2.60 -5.89
C GLN A 70 -33.65 -2.78 -7.28
N ILE A 71 -33.11 -3.71 -8.06
CA ILE A 71 -33.69 -4.14 -9.33
C ILE A 71 -33.95 -5.63 -9.23
N SER A 72 -35.20 -6.04 -9.49
CA SER A 72 -35.53 -7.43 -9.72
C SER A 72 -35.11 -7.82 -11.13
N GLU A 73 -34.22 -8.80 -11.23
CA GLU A 73 -33.69 -9.35 -12.48
C GLU A 73 -34.78 -9.64 -13.52
N PRO A 74 -35.88 -10.35 -13.22
CA PRO A 74 -36.90 -10.66 -14.23
C PRO A 74 -37.79 -9.46 -14.63
N LYS A 75 -37.71 -8.31 -13.94
CA LYS A 75 -38.70 -7.23 -14.07
C LYS A 75 -38.14 -6.02 -14.81
N LEU A 76 -38.39 -5.94 -16.11
CA LEU A 76 -37.95 -4.82 -16.97
C LEU A 76 -38.36 -3.43 -16.45
N ALA A 77 -39.54 -3.30 -15.81
CA ALA A 77 -39.99 -2.02 -15.27
C ALA A 77 -39.03 -1.45 -14.20
N ASP A 78 -38.46 -2.30 -13.35
CA ASP A 78 -37.53 -1.88 -12.28
C ASP A 78 -36.28 -1.23 -12.87
N TYR A 79 -35.75 -1.77 -13.97
CA TYR A 79 -34.64 -1.19 -14.70
C TYR A 79 -34.96 0.24 -15.16
N GLN A 80 -36.12 0.43 -15.79
CA GLN A 80 -36.51 1.75 -16.31
C GLN A 80 -36.75 2.76 -15.18
N ASP A 81 -37.40 2.34 -14.10
CA ASP A 81 -37.70 3.20 -12.96
C ASP A 81 -36.44 3.62 -12.21
N VAL A 82 -35.52 2.69 -11.97
CA VAL A 82 -34.24 3.03 -11.33
C VAL A 82 -33.39 3.93 -12.22
N ALA A 83 -33.36 3.72 -13.54
CA ALA A 83 -32.66 4.64 -14.46
C ALA A 83 -33.20 6.08 -14.35
N ARG A 84 -34.53 6.25 -14.33
CA ARG A 84 -35.17 7.57 -14.14
C ARG A 84 -34.85 8.18 -12.78
N GLN A 85 -34.85 7.38 -11.71
CA GLN A 85 -34.47 7.83 -10.37
C GLN A 85 -33.02 8.33 -10.34
N LEU A 86 -32.08 7.61 -10.94
CA LEU A 86 -30.66 8.00 -11.00
C LEU A 86 -30.44 9.29 -11.80
N ASN A 87 -31.18 9.47 -12.90
CA ASN A 87 -31.13 10.71 -13.68
C ASN A 87 -31.58 11.92 -12.86
N ALA A 88 -32.61 11.75 -12.01
CA ALA A 88 -33.15 12.81 -11.16
C ALA A 88 -32.21 13.23 -10.01
N LEU A 89 -31.17 12.44 -9.70
CA LEU A 89 -30.20 12.74 -8.66
C LEU A 89 -29.03 13.59 -9.22
N PRO A 90 -28.93 14.89 -8.91
CA PRO A 90 -27.86 15.74 -9.43
C PRO A 90 -26.47 15.34 -8.92
N GLN A 91 -26.40 14.73 -7.73
CA GLN A 91 -25.14 14.28 -7.14
C GLN A 91 -24.57 13.03 -7.81
N VAL A 92 -25.36 12.25 -8.56
CA VAL A 92 -24.85 11.08 -9.29
C VAL A 92 -24.06 11.57 -10.49
N VAL A 93 -22.75 11.30 -10.46
CA VAL A 93 -21.80 11.72 -11.49
C VAL A 93 -21.42 10.60 -12.45
N LEU A 94 -21.50 9.32 -12.03
CA LEU A 94 -21.11 8.17 -12.83
C LEU A 94 -21.86 6.90 -12.41
N ILE A 95 -22.21 6.08 -13.39
CA ILE A 95 -22.73 4.72 -13.18
C ILE A 95 -21.64 3.68 -13.52
N SER A 96 -21.38 2.75 -12.61
CA SER A 96 -20.42 1.65 -12.78
C SER A 96 -21.14 0.31 -12.72
N VAL A 97 -21.35 -0.33 -13.86
CA VAL A 97 -22.06 -1.60 -13.96
C VAL A 97 -21.08 -2.75 -13.78
N GLN A 98 -21.38 -3.68 -12.87
CA GLN A 98 -20.63 -4.92 -12.67
C GLN A 98 -21.33 -6.03 -13.44
N HIS A 99 -20.84 -6.31 -14.64
CA HIS A 99 -21.52 -7.15 -15.61
C HIS A 99 -21.10 -8.62 -15.51
N GLU A 100 -22.10 -9.50 -15.41
CA GLU A 100 -22.01 -10.93 -15.63
C GLU A 100 -23.36 -11.41 -16.18
N PHE A 101 -23.35 -12.44 -17.04
CA PHE A 101 -24.51 -12.82 -17.86
C PHE A 101 -25.67 -13.44 -17.06
N GLY A 102 -25.42 -13.92 -15.84
CA GLY A 102 -26.43 -14.42 -14.91
C GLY A 102 -26.90 -13.39 -13.86
N ILE A 103 -26.57 -12.11 -14.00
CA ILE A 103 -27.03 -11.04 -13.08
C ILE A 103 -28.21 -10.25 -13.64
N PHE A 104 -28.29 -10.09 -14.96
CA PHE A 104 -29.24 -9.20 -15.62
C PHE A 104 -30.28 -10.00 -16.39
N GLY A 105 -31.55 -9.62 -16.28
CA GLY A 105 -32.64 -10.37 -16.89
C GLY A 105 -32.79 -10.16 -18.39
N GLY A 106 -33.65 -11.01 -18.95
CA GLY A 106 -33.83 -11.15 -20.40
C GLY A 106 -32.71 -11.96 -21.04
N GLU A 107 -32.92 -12.38 -22.28
CA GLU A 107 -31.93 -13.17 -23.02
C GLU A 107 -30.61 -12.38 -23.14
N TYR A 108 -29.50 -13.00 -22.71
CA TYR A 108 -28.18 -12.39 -22.64
C TYR A 108 -28.09 -11.08 -21.83
N GLY A 109 -29.03 -10.83 -20.91
CA GLY A 109 -29.05 -9.61 -20.10
C GLY A 109 -29.59 -8.38 -20.82
N ILE A 110 -30.39 -8.55 -21.88
CA ILE A 110 -30.95 -7.46 -22.70
C ILE A 110 -31.70 -6.39 -21.89
N TYR A 111 -32.23 -6.68 -20.69
CA TYR A 111 -32.86 -5.64 -19.87
C TYR A 111 -31.90 -4.55 -19.40
N LEU A 112 -30.61 -4.85 -19.30
CA LEU A 112 -29.58 -3.84 -19.05
C LEU A 112 -29.47 -2.82 -20.20
N LEU A 113 -29.75 -3.21 -21.45
CA LEU A 113 -29.76 -2.26 -22.57
C LEU A 113 -30.80 -1.17 -22.35
N HIS A 114 -32.02 -1.55 -21.94
CA HIS A 114 -33.09 -0.60 -21.65
C HIS A 114 -32.77 0.33 -20.48
N PHE A 115 -32.03 -0.16 -19.49
CA PHE A 115 -31.50 0.68 -18.41
C PHE A 115 -30.50 1.72 -18.94
N LEU A 116 -29.50 1.28 -19.72
CA LEU A 116 -28.45 2.15 -20.24
C LEU A 116 -28.97 3.17 -21.27
N GLU A 117 -29.92 2.78 -22.12
CA GLU A 117 -30.56 3.67 -23.11
C GLU A 117 -31.31 4.83 -22.45
N LEU A 118 -31.82 4.65 -21.23
CA LEU A 118 -32.52 5.67 -20.46
C LEU A 118 -31.59 6.56 -19.63
N LEU A 119 -30.33 6.17 -19.41
CA LEU A 119 -29.41 6.96 -18.60
C LEU A 119 -28.92 8.21 -19.34
N THR A 120 -28.97 9.34 -18.64
CA THR A 120 -28.33 10.61 -19.06
C THR A 120 -26.95 10.79 -18.42
N LYS A 121 -26.64 9.97 -17.41
CA LYS A 121 -25.37 9.97 -16.68
C LYS A 121 -24.34 9.10 -17.43
N PRO A 122 -23.03 9.44 -17.41
CA PRO A 122 -22.03 8.57 -18.02
C PRO A 122 -21.99 7.21 -17.31
N ALA A 123 -21.83 6.15 -18.08
CA ALA A 123 -21.76 4.79 -17.60
C ALA A 123 -20.45 4.10 -18.03
N ILE A 124 -19.96 3.20 -17.19
CA ILE A 124 -18.83 2.29 -17.43
C ILE A 124 -19.29 0.88 -17.09
N ILE A 125 -18.85 -0.11 -17.87
CA ILE A 125 -19.10 -1.53 -17.58
C ILE A 125 -17.79 -2.20 -17.18
N THR A 126 -17.79 -2.94 -16.07
CA THR A 126 -16.78 -3.98 -15.78
C THR A 126 -17.33 -5.32 -16.21
N PHE A 127 -16.73 -5.98 -17.22
CA PHE A 127 -17.07 -7.35 -17.58
C PHE A 127 -16.30 -8.34 -16.70
N HIS A 128 -17.02 -9.09 -15.85
CA HIS A 128 -16.46 -10.19 -15.05
C HIS A 128 -16.31 -11.48 -15.85
N THR A 129 -16.95 -11.56 -17.01
CA THR A 129 -16.84 -12.67 -17.96
C THR A 129 -16.86 -12.11 -19.37
N VAL A 130 -15.93 -12.57 -20.21
CA VAL A 130 -15.86 -12.28 -21.64
C VAL A 130 -15.63 -13.62 -22.33
N LEU A 131 -16.62 -14.06 -23.13
CA LEU A 131 -16.57 -15.36 -23.79
C LEU A 131 -16.08 -15.20 -25.24
N PRO A 132 -15.18 -16.07 -25.71
CA PRO A 132 -14.77 -16.06 -27.11
C PRO A 132 -15.88 -16.62 -28.02
N SER A 133 -15.77 -16.34 -29.32
CA SER A 133 -16.67 -16.91 -30.36
C SER A 133 -18.17 -16.72 -30.07
N PRO A 134 -18.66 -15.48 -29.88
CA PRO A 134 -20.05 -15.23 -29.54
C PRO A 134 -21.00 -15.65 -30.66
N SER A 135 -22.21 -16.11 -30.30
CA SER A 135 -23.32 -16.24 -31.26
C SER A 135 -23.68 -14.86 -31.84
N LYS A 136 -24.34 -14.81 -33.00
CA LYS A 136 -24.71 -13.52 -33.63
C LYS A 136 -25.55 -12.63 -32.71
N GLN A 137 -26.55 -13.21 -32.04
CA GLN A 137 -27.41 -12.49 -31.10
C GLN A 137 -26.62 -12.01 -29.88
N PHE A 138 -25.74 -12.86 -29.34
CA PHE A 138 -24.91 -12.52 -28.19
C PHE A 138 -23.93 -11.39 -28.50
N LEU A 139 -23.30 -11.45 -29.67
CA LEU A 139 -22.43 -10.42 -30.21
C LEU A 139 -23.17 -9.08 -30.33
N GLU A 140 -24.38 -9.08 -30.89
CA GLU A 140 -25.18 -7.86 -31.06
C GLU A 140 -25.53 -7.21 -29.71
N VAL A 141 -25.98 -7.99 -28.73
CA VAL A 141 -26.29 -7.49 -27.38
C VAL A 141 -25.07 -6.84 -26.74
N VAL A 142 -23.91 -7.53 -26.74
CA VAL A 142 -22.69 -6.98 -26.15
C VAL A 142 -22.21 -5.74 -26.89
N ARG A 143 -22.25 -5.69 -28.23
CA ARG A 143 -21.87 -4.49 -28.99
C ARG A 143 -22.78 -3.30 -28.70
N ARG A 144 -24.08 -3.53 -28.55
CA ARG A 144 -25.02 -2.47 -28.15
C ARG A 144 -24.71 -1.95 -26.75
N LEU A 145 -24.44 -2.85 -25.79
CA LEU A 145 -24.07 -2.46 -24.42
C LEU A 145 -22.80 -1.59 -24.42
N THR A 146 -21.77 -2.01 -25.17
CA THR A 146 -20.49 -1.30 -25.22
C THR A 146 -20.53 0.03 -25.98
N ASN A 147 -21.48 0.19 -26.90
CA ASN A 147 -21.74 1.46 -27.58
C ASN A 147 -22.37 2.51 -26.67
N LEU A 148 -23.16 2.10 -25.67
CA LEU A 148 -23.85 3.00 -24.74
C LEU A 148 -22.96 3.50 -23.60
N VAL A 149 -21.82 2.87 -23.36
CA VAL A 149 -20.90 3.23 -22.26
C VAL A 149 -19.65 3.97 -22.73
N LYS A 150 -19.07 4.75 -21.81
CA LYS A 150 -17.89 5.58 -22.06
C LYS A 150 -16.59 4.80 -21.96
N GLY A 151 -16.55 3.80 -21.08
CA GLY A 151 -15.39 2.95 -20.84
C GLY A 151 -15.79 1.54 -20.44
N ILE A 152 -14.86 0.61 -20.64
CA ILE A 152 -15.02 -0.81 -20.37
C ILE A 152 -13.82 -1.25 -19.55
N ILE A 153 -14.08 -1.96 -18.45
CA ILE A 153 -13.06 -2.55 -17.61
C ILE A 153 -13.13 -4.07 -17.74
N VAL A 154 -11.97 -4.70 -17.91
CA VAL A 154 -11.79 -6.16 -17.88
C VAL A 154 -10.63 -6.50 -16.96
N MET A 155 -10.56 -7.73 -16.47
CA MET A 155 -9.55 -8.10 -15.46
C MET A 155 -8.34 -8.88 -15.99
N THR A 156 -8.40 -9.31 -17.25
CA THR A 156 -7.31 -10.07 -17.89
C THR A 156 -7.00 -9.50 -19.27
N ARG A 157 -5.77 -9.67 -19.73
CA ARG A 157 -5.38 -9.27 -21.08
C ARG A 157 -6.15 -10.06 -22.11
N ARG A 158 -6.32 -11.37 -21.88
CA ARG A 158 -7.12 -12.22 -22.76
C ARG A 158 -8.56 -11.71 -22.92
N SER A 159 -9.20 -11.25 -21.86
CA SER A 159 -10.55 -10.66 -21.95
C SER A 159 -10.55 -9.38 -22.81
N ALA A 160 -9.51 -8.56 -22.69
CA ALA A 160 -9.38 -7.36 -23.53
C ALA A 160 -9.19 -7.73 -25.01
N ASP A 161 -8.38 -8.74 -25.29
CA ASP A 161 -8.12 -9.21 -26.65
C ASP A 161 -9.38 -9.82 -27.28
N ILE A 162 -10.13 -10.64 -26.53
CA ILE A 162 -11.43 -11.16 -27.00
C ILE A 162 -12.38 -10.01 -27.37
N LEU A 163 -12.52 -8.98 -26.53
CA LEU A 163 -13.40 -7.84 -26.85
C LEU A 163 -12.96 -7.10 -28.14
N LYS A 164 -11.66 -7.05 -28.43
CA LYS A 164 -11.15 -6.43 -29.66
C LYS A 164 -11.37 -7.33 -30.88
N GLU A 165 -10.95 -8.59 -30.77
CA GLU A 165 -10.89 -9.56 -31.86
C GLU A 165 -12.30 -10.05 -32.25
N ASP A 166 -13.06 -10.54 -31.26
CA ASP A 166 -14.33 -11.23 -31.50
C ASP A 166 -15.52 -10.26 -31.51
N TYR A 167 -15.42 -9.16 -30.75
CA TYR A 167 -16.52 -8.17 -30.61
C TYR A 167 -16.28 -6.87 -31.38
N GLY A 168 -15.08 -6.65 -31.91
CA GLY A 168 -14.74 -5.46 -32.69
C GLY A 168 -14.83 -4.16 -31.89
N ILE A 169 -14.51 -4.21 -30.59
CA ILE A 169 -14.54 -3.04 -29.70
C ILE A 169 -13.18 -2.34 -29.75
N SER A 170 -13.21 -1.00 -29.86
CA SER A 170 -12.00 -0.20 -29.91
C SER A 170 -11.19 -0.27 -28.61
N GLY A 171 -9.87 -0.39 -28.74
CA GLY A 171 -8.96 -0.60 -27.61
C GLY A 171 -8.84 0.59 -26.65
N ASP A 172 -9.09 1.82 -27.11
CA ASP A 172 -9.11 3.05 -26.30
C ASP A 172 -10.23 3.08 -25.25
N LYS A 173 -11.31 2.31 -25.48
CA LYS A 173 -12.39 2.12 -24.50
C LYS A 173 -12.09 1.03 -23.47
N ILE A 174 -11.10 0.17 -23.70
CA ILE A 174 -10.86 -1.04 -22.90
C ILE A 174 -9.70 -0.82 -21.93
N HIS A 175 -9.99 -0.92 -20.64
CA HIS A 175 -9.03 -0.77 -19.55
C HIS A 175 -8.86 -2.10 -18.82
N THR A 176 -7.63 -2.59 -18.69
CA THR A 176 -7.35 -3.80 -17.92
C THR A 176 -7.04 -3.44 -16.47
N VAL A 177 -7.93 -3.82 -15.54
CA VAL A 177 -7.75 -3.62 -14.10
C VAL A 177 -7.85 -4.97 -13.40
N PRO A 178 -6.77 -5.45 -12.74
CA PRO A 178 -6.77 -6.79 -12.16
C PRO A 178 -7.82 -6.93 -11.05
N HIS A 179 -8.20 -8.17 -10.76
CA HIS A 179 -9.05 -8.46 -9.61
C HIS A 179 -8.38 -8.03 -8.31
N GLY A 180 -9.14 -7.46 -7.38
CA GLY A 180 -8.63 -7.02 -6.08
C GLY A 180 -8.34 -8.17 -5.11
N ILE A 181 -7.36 -7.97 -4.23
CA ILE A 181 -7.06 -8.86 -3.11
C ILE A 181 -7.01 -8.08 -1.80
N HIS A 182 -7.28 -8.78 -0.70
CA HIS A 182 -7.05 -8.18 0.61
C HIS A 182 -5.55 -8.13 0.92
N PHE A 183 -5.15 -7.08 1.63
CA PHE A 183 -3.82 -7.04 2.20
C PHE A 183 -3.68 -8.16 3.25
N LEU A 184 -2.60 -8.91 3.15
CA LEU A 184 -2.18 -9.90 4.11
C LEU A 184 -0.67 -9.79 4.30
N PRO A 185 -0.15 -9.83 5.54
CA PRO A 185 1.27 -10.00 5.74
C PRO A 185 1.70 -11.38 5.21
N TYR A 186 2.88 -11.43 4.61
CA TYR A 186 3.50 -12.69 4.24
C TYR A 186 3.90 -13.45 5.51
N THR A 187 3.58 -14.74 5.57
CA THR A 187 3.91 -15.59 6.72
C THR A 187 4.38 -16.96 6.26
N ASP A 188 5.18 -17.62 7.11
CA ASP A 188 5.60 -19.02 6.94
C ASP A 188 4.47 -20.04 7.18
N GLY A 189 3.30 -19.58 7.61
CA GLY A 189 2.12 -20.40 7.89
C GLY A 189 2.11 -21.11 9.26
N VAL A 190 3.16 -20.97 10.09
CA VAL A 190 3.27 -21.69 11.38
C VAL A 190 2.17 -21.29 12.35
N ALA A 191 2.01 -19.99 12.61
CA ALA A 191 0.97 -19.49 13.52
C ALA A 191 -0.47 -19.78 13.01
N PRO A 192 -0.82 -19.54 11.73
CA PRO A 192 -2.09 -19.96 11.15
C PRO A 192 -2.36 -21.47 11.31
N LYS A 193 -1.39 -22.34 11.02
CA LYS A 193 -1.55 -23.79 11.20
C LYS A 193 -1.79 -24.16 12.66
N LYS A 194 -1.04 -23.57 13.60
CA LYS A 194 -1.24 -23.82 15.04
C LYS A 194 -2.65 -23.47 15.47
N SER A 195 -3.16 -22.32 15.05
CA SER A 195 -4.52 -21.87 15.39
C SER A 195 -5.64 -22.74 14.82
N LEU A 196 -5.39 -23.43 13.70
CA LEU A 196 -6.33 -24.35 13.05
C LEU A 196 -6.10 -25.82 13.42
N GLN A 197 -5.19 -26.11 14.36
CA GLN A 197 -4.80 -27.48 14.74
C GLN A 197 -4.25 -28.30 13.56
N LEU A 198 -3.47 -27.64 12.69
CA LEU A 198 -2.86 -28.20 11.48
C LEU A 198 -1.33 -28.24 11.54
N SER A 199 -0.71 -27.99 12.70
CA SER A 199 0.76 -27.84 12.84
C SER A 199 1.56 -29.00 12.24
N ASN A 200 1.06 -30.23 12.39
CA ASN A 200 1.76 -31.44 11.93
C ASN A 200 1.31 -31.89 10.53
N ARG A 201 0.49 -31.09 9.83
CA ARG A 201 -0.09 -31.45 8.53
C ARG A 201 0.55 -30.66 7.40
N PHE A 202 0.69 -31.33 6.25
CA PHE A 202 0.90 -30.67 4.97
C PHE A 202 -0.47 -30.35 4.37
N VAL A 203 -0.77 -29.07 4.18
CA VAL A 203 -2.13 -28.57 3.91
C VAL A 203 -2.27 -28.21 2.44
N LEU A 204 -3.08 -28.98 1.73
CA LEU A 204 -3.67 -28.58 0.45
C LEU A 204 -5.00 -27.90 0.72
N SER A 205 -5.36 -26.87 -0.06
CA SER A 205 -6.71 -26.31 0.03
C SER A 205 -7.27 -25.84 -1.30
N THR A 206 -8.59 -25.93 -1.39
CA THR A 206 -9.41 -25.25 -2.40
C THR A 206 -10.55 -24.57 -1.65
N PHE A 207 -10.94 -23.38 -2.10
CA PHE A 207 -12.09 -22.69 -1.51
C PHE A 207 -13.01 -22.07 -2.56
N GLY A 208 -14.25 -21.82 -2.15
CA GLY A 208 -15.29 -21.18 -2.96
C GLY A 208 -16.55 -22.04 -3.03
N PHE A 209 -17.55 -21.58 -3.77
CA PHE A 209 -18.79 -22.34 -3.94
C PHE A 209 -18.55 -23.65 -4.70
N LEU A 210 -19.10 -24.76 -4.16
CA LEU A 210 -19.07 -26.06 -4.80
C LEU A 210 -20.08 -26.14 -5.95
N SER A 211 -19.63 -26.69 -7.07
CA SER A 211 -20.40 -27.04 -8.26
C SER A 211 -19.60 -28.02 -9.11
N ARG A 212 -20.25 -28.79 -10.00
CA ARG A 212 -19.58 -29.79 -10.86
C ARG A 212 -18.46 -29.20 -11.72
N GLY A 213 -18.62 -27.95 -12.17
CA GLY A 213 -17.59 -27.24 -12.93
C GLY A 213 -16.29 -26.97 -12.16
N LYS A 214 -16.24 -27.25 -10.84
CA LYS A 214 -15.03 -27.13 -10.03
C LYS A 214 -14.13 -28.35 -10.05
N GLY A 215 -14.51 -29.49 -10.64
CA GLY A 215 -13.58 -30.61 -10.88
C GLY A 215 -12.78 -31.11 -9.66
N ILE A 216 -13.32 -30.99 -8.44
CA ILE A 216 -12.63 -31.36 -7.20
C ILE A 216 -12.35 -32.87 -7.15
N GLU A 217 -13.18 -33.67 -7.82
CA GLU A 217 -13.06 -35.12 -7.91
C GLU A 217 -11.70 -35.58 -8.44
N TYR A 218 -11.12 -34.86 -9.41
CA TYR A 218 -9.83 -35.22 -10.00
C TYR A 218 -8.68 -35.02 -9.02
N VAL A 219 -8.78 -34.05 -8.10
CA VAL A 219 -7.81 -33.89 -7.02
C VAL A 219 -7.95 -35.03 -6.03
N ILE A 220 -9.18 -35.40 -5.64
CA ILE A 220 -9.43 -36.50 -4.71
C ILE A 220 -8.89 -37.82 -5.29
N GLU A 221 -9.08 -38.07 -6.58
CA GLU A 221 -8.55 -39.25 -7.30
C GLU A 221 -7.02 -39.28 -7.36
N ALA A 222 -6.36 -38.12 -7.29
CA ALA A 222 -4.91 -38.02 -7.25
C ALA A 222 -4.32 -38.39 -5.89
N LEU A 223 -5.07 -38.18 -4.80
CA LEU A 223 -4.56 -38.27 -3.44
C LEU A 223 -4.03 -39.65 -3.02
N PRO A 224 -4.58 -40.82 -3.44
CA PRO A 224 -4.07 -42.12 -3.00
C PRO A 224 -2.57 -42.29 -3.25
N GLN A 225 -2.09 -41.90 -4.44
CA GLN A 225 -0.66 -41.93 -4.78
C GLN A 225 0.16 -40.93 -3.95
N VAL A 226 -0.41 -39.75 -3.67
CA VAL A 226 0.28 -38.69 -2.93
C VAL A 226 0.43 -39.06 -1.46
N VAL A 227 -0.63 -39.54 -0.80
CA VAL A 227 -0.62 -39.83 0.65
C VAL A 227 0.27 -41.03 1.00
N GLN A 228 0.49 -41.95 0.06
CA GLN A 228 1.51 -43.01 0.22
C GLN A 228 2.92 -42.43 0.41
N ARG A 229 3.23 -41.31 -0.23
CA ARG A 229 4.52 -40.62 -0.11
C ARG A 229 4.52 -39.51 0.94
N LEU A 230 3.35 -38.97 1.26
CA LEU A 230 3.16 -37.88 2.22
C LEU A 230 2.01 -38.18 3.20
N PRO A 231 2.22 -39.09 4.18
CA PRO A 231 1.16 -39.56 5.09
C PRO A 231 0.57 -38.49 6.01
N ASN A 232 1.24 -37.35 6.19
CA ASN A 232 0.73 -36.24 6.99
C ASN A 232 -0.10 -35.23 6.18
N LEU A 233 -0.33 -35.47 4.88
CA LEU A 233 -1.10 -34.56 4.03
C LEU A 233 -2.57 -34.49 4.46
N ILE A 234 -3.15 -33.30 4.35
CA ILE A 234 -4.59 -33.05 4.45
C ILE A 234 -5.03 -32.11 3.32
N TYR A 235 -6.13 -32.45 2.65
CA TYR A 235 -6.79 -31.61 1.67
C TYR A 235 -8.07 -31.02 2.26
N LEU A 236 -8.12 -29.69 2.31
CA LEU A 236 -9.24 -28.93 2.84
C LEU A 236 -10.12 -28.44 1.67
N VAL A 237 -11.37 -28.91 1.62
CA VAL A 237 -12.39 -28.43 0.68
C VAL A 237 -13.28 -27.44 1.42
N ILE A 238 -13.09 -26.15 1.15
CA ILE A 238 -13.66 -25.06 1.94
C ILE A 238 -14.77 -24.35 1.16
N GLY A 239 -16.02 -24.50 1.57
CA GLY A 239 -17.12 -23.75 0.99
C GLY A 239 -18.46 -24.46 1.05
N ALA A 240 -19.51 -23.65 0.94
CA ALA A 240 -20.89 -24.11 0.76
C ALA A 240 -21.16 -24.46 -0.71
N THR A 241 -22.23 -25.20 -0.96
CA THR A 241 -22.72 -25.44 -2.32
C THR A 241 -23.32 -24.16 -2.87
N HIS A 242 -23.11 -23.85 -4.16
CA HIS A 242 -23.60 -22.60 -4.74
C HIS A 242 -25.12 -22.49 -4.56
N PRO A 243 -25.70 -21.34 -4.16
CA PRO A 243 -27.13 -21.24 -3.86
C PRO A 243 -28.04 -21.75 -4.98
N THR A 244 -27.73 -21.40 -6.24
CA THR A 244 -28.45 -21.91 -7.43
C THR A 244 -28.34 -23.43 -7.57
N VAL A 245 -27.13 -23.99 -7.39
CA VAL A 245 -26.91 -25.44 -7.48
C VAL A 245 -27.60 -26.17 -6.34
N LEU A 246 -27.59 -25.60 -5.13
CA LEU A 246 -28.28 -26.16 -3.98
C LEU A 246 -29.80 -26.21 -4.20
N ARG A 247 -30.36 -25.19 -4.83
CA ARG A 247 -31.79 -25.14 -5.20
C ARG A 247 -32.14 -26.16 -6.28
N ASP A 248 -31.30 -26.26 -7.32
CA ASP A 248 -31.63 -27.03 -8.53
C ASP A 248 -31.22 -28.52 -8.43
N GLU A 249 -30.08 -28.83 -7.79
CA GLU A 249 -29.48 -30.17 -7.67
C GLU A 249 -29.32 -30.65 -6.20
N GLY A 250 -29.54 -29.79 -5.20
CA GLY A 250 -29.24 -30.10 -3.80
C GLY A 250 -27.73 -30.28 -3.53
N GLU A 251 -27.39 -31.14 -2.56
CA GLU A 251 -25.99 -31.45 -2.18
C GLU A 251 -25.43 -32.66 -2.96
N GLU A 252 -25.95 -32.97 -4.15
CA GLU A 252 -25.55 -34.16 -4.92
C GLU A 252 -24.05 -34.20 -5.21
N TYR A 253 -23.48 -33.09 -5.72
CA TYR A 253 -22.05 -33.02 -6.03
C TYR A 253 -21.17 -33.23 -4.80
N ARG A 254 -21.49 -32.59 -3.66
CA ARG A 254 -20.74 -32.79 -2.42
C ARG A 254 -20.83 -34.22 -1.92
N ARG A 255 -22.03 -34.82 -1.94
CA ARG A 255 -22.23 -36.23 -1.54
C ARG A 255 -21.43 -37.18 -2.43
N MET A 256 -21.34 -36.91 -3.73
CA MET A 256 -20.47 -37.65 -4.65
C MET A 256 -19.00 -37.55 -4.24
N LEU A 257 -18.49 -36.34 -3.95
CA LEU A 257 -17.11 -36.16 -3.50
C LEU A 257 -16.84 -36.90 -2.18
N MET A 258 -17.75 -36.83 -1.21
CA MET A 258 -17.62 -37.54 0.07
C MET A 258 -17.62 -39.05 -0.09
N ARG A 259 -18.45 -39.59 -0.99
CA ARG A 259 -18.47 -41.03 -1.30
C ARG A 259 -17.13 -41.46 -1.90
N LYS A 260 -16.59 -40.69 -2.84
CA LYS A 260 -15.29 -40.95 -3.46
C LYS A 260 -14.14 -40.93 -2.44
N VAL A 261 -14.17 -40.02 -1.46
CA VAL A 261 -13.22 -40.00 -0.34
C VAL A 261 -13.30 -41.29 0.48
N TYR A 262 -14.50 -41.80 0.75
CA TYR A 262 -14.69 -43.04 1.48
C TYR A 262 -14.20 -44.27 0.69
N GLU A 263 -14.60 -44.38 -0.59
CA GLU A 263 -14.22 -45.47 -1.50
C GLU A 263 -12.70 -45.57 -1.68
N LEU A 264 -12.00 -44.44 -1.69
CA LEU A 264 -10.54 -44.38 -1.83
C LEU A 264 -9.78 -44.47 -0.50
N GLY A 265 -10.46 -44.63 0.63
CA GLY A 265 -9.81 -44.72 1.95
C GLY A 265 -9.16 -43.42 2.44
N LEU A 266 -9.64 -42.26 2.00
CA LEU A 266 -9.03 -40.94 2.24
C LEU A 266 -9.65 -40.15 3.41
N ALA A 267 -10.45 -40.78 4.26
CA ALA A 267 -11.21 -40.11 5.32
C ALA A 267 -10.34 -39.31 6.31
N SER A 268 -9.11 -39.76 6.58
CA SER A 268 -8.13 -39.06 7.43
C SER A 268 -7.37 -37.93 6.70
N HIS A 269 -7.51 -37.84 5.38
CA HIS A 269 -6.74 -36.96 4.49
C HIS A 269 -7.59 -35.91 3.78
N VAL A 270 -8.92 -36.00 3.78
CA VAL A 270 -9.80 -34.98 3.17
C VAL A 270 -10.78 -34.45 4.20
N ARG A 271 -10.88 -33.12 4.33
CA ARG A 271 -11.81 -32.46 5.25
C ARG A 271 -12.65 -31.43 4.52
N PHE A 272 -13.97 -31.56 4.62
CA PHE A 272 -14.93 -30.61 4.07
C PHE A 272 -15.35 -29.60 5.13
N TYR A 273 -15.26 -28.31 4.82
CA TYR A 273 -15.85 -27.22 5.61
C TYR A 273 -17.08 -26.69 4.86
N ASN A 274 -18.24 -27.26 5.16
CA ASN A 274 -19.51 -26.89 4.50
C ASN A 274 -20.11 -25.60 5.08
N ARG A 275 -19.44 -24.47 4.86
CA ARG A 275 -19.96 -23.15 5.23
C ARG A 275 -19.34 -22.05 4.38
N TYR A 276 -20.06 -20.94 4.25
CA TYR A 276 -19.49 -19.70 3.76
C TYR A 276 -18.68 -19.04 4.89
N LEU A 277 -17.35 -18.99 4.75
CA LEU A 277 -16.48 -18.46 5.80
C LEU A 277 -16.48 -16.94 5.83
N PRO A 278 -16.52 -16.31 7.02
CA PRO A 278 -16.16 -14.90 7.17
C PRO A 278 -14.76 -14.64 6.65
N LEU A 279 -14.54 -13.46 6.07
CA LEU A 279 -13.28 -13.11 5.40
C LEU A 279 -12.03 -13.39 6.28
N LYS A 280 -12.03 -12.92 7.54
CA LYS A 280 -10.89 -13.12 8.46
C LYS A 280 -10.52 -14.60 8.61
N GLU A 281 -11.52 -15.46 8.71
CA GLU A 281 -11.30 -16.91 8.86
C GLU A 281 -10.81 -17.53 7.55
N LEU A 282 -11.39 -17.14 6.41
CA LEU A 282 -10.92 -17.57 5.09
C LEU A 282 -9.44 -17.24 4.88
N LEU A 283 -9.03 -16.02 5.20
CA LEU A 283 -7.63 -15.59 5.05
C LEU A 283 -6.68 -16.39 5.95
N GLN A 284 -7.14 -16.78 7.15
CA GLN A 284 -6.38 -17.65 8.05
C GLN A 284 -6.18 -19.06 7.47
N PHE A 285 -7.20 -19.64 6.83
CA PHE A 285 -7.04 -20.90 6.09
C PHE A 285 -6.06 -20.79 4.93
N LEU A 286 -6.11 -19.68 4.19
CA LEU A 286 -5.17 -19.43 3.10
C LEU A 286 -3.74 -19.31 3.60
N GLN A 287 -3.49 -18.58 4.69
CA GLN A 287 -2.14 -18.49 5.27
C GLN A 287 -1.65 -19.83 5.86
N ALA A 288 -2.56 -20.72 6.27
CA ALA A 288 -2.22 -22.07 6.75
C ALA A 288 -1.99 -23.10 5.62
N THR A 289 -2.29 -22.73 4.37
CA THR A 289 -2.15 -23.60 3.21
C THR A 289 -0.69 -23.69 2.76
N ASP A 290 -0.21 -24.90 2.43
CA ASP A 290 1.10 -25.12 1.82
C ASP A 290 1.07 -25.02 0.30
N ILE A 291 0.02 -25.59 -0.33
CA ILE A 291 -0.24 -25.50 -1.77
C ILE A 291 -1.74 -25.27 -1.98
N TYR A 292 -2.08 -24.23 -2.72
CA TYR A 292 -3.45 -23.98 -3.12
C TYR A 292 -3.76 -24.68 -4.46
N ILE A 293 -4.95 -25.27 -4.58
CA ILE A 293 -5.36 -25.97 -5.80
C ILE A 293 -6.56 -25.25 -6.43
N ALA A 294 -6.40 -24.82 -7.67
CA ALA A 294 -7.46 -24.29 -8.52
C ALA A 294 -7.85 -25.33 -9.59
N THR A 295 -9.14 -25.64 -9.67
CA THR A 295 -9.62 -26.87 -10.33
C THR A 295 -10.71 -26.60 -11.38
N SER A 296 -10.83 -25.36 -11.85
CA SER A 296 -11.87 -24.95 -12.80
C SER A 296 -11.83 -25.77 -14.09
N LEU A 297 -12.93 -26.43 -14.45
CA LEU A 297 -13.02 -27.20 -15.69
C LEU A 297 -13.35 -26.35 -16.93
N ASN A 298 -13.76 -25.11 -16.74
CA ASN A 298 -14.04 -24.18 -17.85
C ASN A 298 -12.74 -23.48 -18.29
N PRO A 299 -12.23 -23.71 -19.53
CA PRO A 299 -11.04 -23.04 -20.04
C PRO A 299 -11.24 -21.54 -20.23
N ASP A 300 -12.46 -21.09 -20.51
CA ASP A 300 -12.83 -19.69 -20.77
C ASP A 300 -13.19 -18.92 -19.48
N HIS A 301 -12.99 -19.52 -18.31
CA HIS A 301 -13.21 -18.85 -17.04
C HIS A 301 -12.31 -17.61 -16.92
N ALA A 302 -12.89 -16.43 -17.09
CA ALA A 302 -12.13 -15.18 -17.24
C ALA A 302 -11.34 -14.82 -15.97
N VAL A 303 -11.93 -15.00 -14.78
CA VAL A 303 -11.35 -14.56 -13.51
C VAL A 303 -11.82 -15.45 -12.36
N SER A 304 -10.89 -15.89 -11.52
CA SER A 304 -11.16 -16.57 -10.26
C SER A 304 -10.64 -15.74 -9.08
N GLY A 305 -11.54 -15.11 -8.32
CA GLY A 305 -11.17 -14.42 -7.08
C GLY A 305 -10.48 -15.35 -6.07
N THR A 306 -10.78 -16.65 -6.12
CA THR A 306 -10.17 -17.63 -5.21
C THR A 306 -8.70 -17.88 -5.52
N LEU A 307 -8.35 -17.90 -6.81
CA LEU A 307 -6.96 -17.96 -7.28
C LEU A 307 -6.21 -16.68 -6.86
N CYS A 308 -6.80 -15.51 -7.06
CA CYS A 308 -6.20 -14.24 -6.67
C CYS A 308 -5.90 -14.18 -5.17
N TYR A 309 -6.83 -14.62 -4.32
CA TYR A 309 -6.65 -14.57 -2.87
C TYR A 309 -5.55 -15.53 -2.41
N ALA A 310 -5.44 -16.71 -3.02
CA ALA A 310 -4.38 -17.66 -2.71
C ALA A 310 -2.99 -17.14 -3.11
N LEU A 311 -2.85 -16.61 -4.33
CA LEU A 311 -1.62 -15.93 -4.77
C LEU A 311 -1.29 -14.75 -3.86
N GLY A 312 -2.30 -13.98 -3.50
CA GLY A 312 -2.22 -12.84 -2.57
C GLY A 312 -1.77 -13.22 -1.16
N ALA A 313 -2.10 -14.43 -0.69
CA ALA A 313 -1.60 -14.97 0.56
C ALA A 313 -0.18 -15.55 0.45
N GLY A 314 0.47 -15.45 -0.72
CA GLY A 314 1.81 -15.98 -0.96
C GLY A 314 1.86 -17.50 -1.00
N ARG A 315 0.79 -18.14 -1.48
CA ARG A 315 0.73 -19.61 -1.59
C ARG A 315 1.13 -20.04 -3.01
N PRO A 316 2.02 -21.04 -3.15
CA PRO A 316 2.19 -21.75 -4.41
C PRO A 316 0.86 -22.33 -4.90
N VAL A 317 0.65 -22.31 -6.21
CA VAL A 317 -0.62 -22.73 -6.81
C VAL A 317 -0.41 -23.89 -7.79
N ILE A 318 -1.30 -24.88 -7.74
CA ILE A 318 -1.50 -25.82 -8.84
C ILE A 318 -2.85 -25.49 -9.47
N SER A 319 -2.89 -25.22 -10.77
CA SER A 319 -4.13 -24.80 -11.46
C SER A 319 -4.34 -25.53 -12.77
N THR A 320 -5.58 -25.85 -13.12
CA THR A 320 -5.94 -26.08 -14.53
C THR A 320 -5.63 -24.84 -15.38
N ALA A 321 -5.30 -25.03 -16.66
CA ALA A 321 -4.91 -23.97 -17.59
C ALA A 321 -6.08 -23.16 -18.17
N PHE A 322 -6.93 -22.57 -17.31
CA PHE A 322 -7.97 -21.61 -17.73
C PHE A 322 -7.39 -20.21 -17.97
N ALA A 323 -8.17 -19.32 -18.60
CA ALA A 323 -7.70 -18.01 -19.10
C ALA A 323 -6.86 -17.21 -18.09
N GLN A 324 -7.37 -16.94 -16.88
CA GLN A 324 -6.59 -16.22 -15.86
C GLN A 324 -5.38 -17.00 -15.38
N ALA A 325 -5.50 -18.32 -15.18
CA ALA A 325 -4.40 -19.13 -14.67
C ALA A 325 -3.18 -19.08 -15.59
N LYS A 326 -3.40 -19.02 -16.92
CA LYS A 326 -2.32 -18.85 -17.91
C LYS A 326 -1.56 -17.52 -17.77
N GLU A 327 -2.21 -16.46 -17.27
CA GLU A 327 -1.56 -15.16 -17.04
C GLU A 327 -0.77 -15.09 -15.72
N TYR A 328 -1.22 -15.82 -14.70
CA TYR A 328 -0.72 -15.67 -13.33
C TYR A 328 0.10 -16.86 -12.79
N VAL A 329 -0.16 -18.07 -13.25
CA VAL A 329 0.49 -19.30 -12.76
C VAL A 329 1.64 -19.66 -13.71
N THR A 330 2.78 -19.00 -13.49
CA THR A 330 4.05 -19.32 -14.16
C THR A 330 4.81 -20.39 -13.38
N GLU A 331 5.87 -20.95 -13.97
CA GLU A 331 6.77 -21.87 -13.26
C GLU A 331 7.34 -21.25 -11.99
N GLU A 332 7.57 -19.94 -11.94
CA GLU A 332 8.07 -19.23 -10.77
C GLU A 332 7.08 -19.18 -9.60
N VAL A 333 5.79 -19.41 -9.86
CA VAL A 333 4.69 -19.25 -8.89
C VAL A 333 4.05 -20.59 -8.55
N GLY A 334 4.03 -21.53 -9.48
CA GLY A 334 3.23 -22.74 -9.36
C GLY A 334 3.37 -23.68 -10.54
N ALA A 335 2.30 -24.43 -10.81
CA ALA A 335 2.22 -25.35 -11.93
C ALA A 335 0.84 -25.31 -12.59
N LEU A 336 0.82 -25.37 -13.92
CA LEU A 336 -0.39 -25.63 -14.69
C LEU A 336 -0.53 -27.14 -14.94
N VAL A 337 -1.75 -27.65 -14.83
CA VAL A 337 -2.07 -29.06 -15.08
C VAL A 337 -3.19 -29.21 -16.10
N ASP A 338 -3.23 -30.36 -16.74
CA ASP A 338 -4.30 -30.71 -17.68
C ASP A 338 -5.64 -30.84 -16.97
N PHE A 339 -6.70 -30.47 -17.69
CA PHE A 339 -8.06 -30.64 -17.23
C PHE A 339 -8.38 -32.13 -17.06
N ARG A 340 -9.15 -32.47 -16.02
CA ARG A 340 -9.64 -33.84 -15.79
C ARG A 340 -8.52 -34.90 -15.67
N SER A 341 -7.35 -34.52 -15.14
CA SER A 341 -6.18 -35.41 -15.02
C SER A 341 -5.74 -35.57 -13.56
N PRO A 342 -6.19 -36.63 -12.86
CA PRO A 342 -5.70 -36.96 -11.52
C PRO A 342 -4.19 -37.16 -11.46
N GLN A 343 -3.61 -37.77 -12.48
CA GLN A 343 -2.17 -38.04 -12.57
C GLN A 343 -1.36 -36.74 -12.63
N ALA A 344 -1.81 -35.74 -13.39
CA ALA A 344 -1.14 -34.44 -13.46
C ALA A 344 -1.15 -33.72 -12.10
N TYR A 345 -2.28 -33.78 -11.37
CA TYR A 345 -2.34 -33.27 -9.99
C TYR A 345 -1.36 -34.00 -9.07
N ALA A 346 -1.33 -35.34 -9.10
CA ALA A 346 -0.44 -36.12 -8.25
C ALA A 346 1.04 -35.77 -8.49
N GLN A 347 1.44 -35.66 -9.75
CA GLN A 347 2.82 -35.29 -10.13
C GLN A 347 3.17 -33.88 -9.67
N ALA A 348 2.30 -32.89 -9.92
CA ALA A 348 2.54 -31.50 -9.53
C ALA A 348 2.60 -31.33 -8.01
N ILE A 349 1.72 -32.00 -7.26
CA ILE A 349 1.74 -31.98 -5.79
C ILE A 349 3.06 -32.57 -5.27
N LEU A 350 3.44 -33.75 -5.77
CA LEU A 350 4.67 -34.41 -5.34
C LEU A 350 5.92 -33.57 -5.65
N ALA A 351 5.99 -32.97 -6.84
CA ALA A 351 7.11 -32.09 -7.23
C ALA A 351 7.28 -30.91 -6.25
N LEU A 352 6.19 -30.25 -5.85
CA LEU A 352 6.23 -29.14 -4.89
C LEU A 352 6.48 -29.58 -3.44
N THR A 353 6.33 -30.86 -3.12
CA THR A 353 6.63 -31.41 -1.79
C THR A 353 8.10 -31.83 -1.64
N GLN A 354 8.81 -32.12 -2.74
CA GLN A 354 10.19 -32.61 -2.71
C GLN A 354 11.21 -31.56 -2.28
N ASN A 355 10.98 -30.28 -2.60
CA ASN A 355 11.88 -29.19 -2.24
C ASN A 355 11.14 -28.06 -1.50
N ASN A 356 11.34 -28.00 -0.18
CA ASN A 356 10.71 -27.02 0.68
C ASN A 356 11.13 -25.57 0.35
N GLU A 357 12.41 -25.35 0.07
CA GLU A 357 12.93 -24.03 -0.24
C GLU A 357 12.33 -23.50 -1.55
N LEU A 358 12.33 -24.32 -2.61
CA LEU A 358 11.71 -23.99 -3.88
C LEU A 358 10.22 -23.68 -3.71
N ARG A 359 9.49 -24.47 -2.91
CA ARG A 359 8.07 -24.19 -2.62
C ARG A 359 7.88 -22.83 -1.94
N LEU A 360 8.70 -22.51 -0.93
CA LEU A 360 8.63 -21.22 -0.24
C LEU A 360 9.00 -20.06 -1.17
N GLN A 361 10.00 -20.23 -2.05
CA GLN A 361 10.35 -19.24 -3.07
C GLN A 361 9.19 -18.98 -4.04
N LYS A 362 8.52 -20.03 -4.52
CA LYS A 362 7.33 -19.88 -5.38
C LYS A 362 6.21 -19.11 -4.68
N GLY A 363 6.00 -19.36 -3.38
CA GLY A 363 5.05 -18.61 -2.56
C GLY A 363 5.41 -17.14 -2.41
N LYS A 364 6.69 -16.82 -2.21
CA LYS A 364 7.19 -15.45 -2.22
C LYS A 364 6.96 -14.77 -3.56
N HIS A 365 7.27 -15.41 -4.68
CA HIS A 365 7.01 -14.85 -6.01
C HIS A 365 5.52 -14.57 -6.24
N ALA A 366 4.63 -15.49 -5.84
CA ALA A 366 3.19 -15.28 -5.87
C ALA A 366 2.78 -14.01 -5.09
N TYR A 367 3.34 -13.85 -3.89
CA TYR A 367 3.08 -12.71 -3.01
C TYR A 367 3.52 -11.39 -3.66
N PHE A 368 4.75 -11.31 -4.14
CA PHE A 368 5.32 -10.11 -4.77
C PHE A 368 4.55 -9.70 -6.03
N ARG A 369 4.26 -10.65 -6.92
CA ARG A 369 3.55 -10.40 -8.19
C ARG A 369 2.13 -9.88 -8.00
N THR A 370 1.51 -10.14 -6.85
CA THR A 370 0.12 -9.74 -6.58
C THR A 370 -0.02 -8.48 -5.73
N ARG A 371 1.06 -7.82 -5.30
CA ARG A 371 0.94 -6.61 -4.46
C ARG A 371 0.25 -5.44 -5.14
N SER A 372 0.42 -5.28 -6.45
CA SER A 372 -0.31 -4.27 -7.21
C SER A 372 -1.83 -4.53 -7.26
N MET A 373 -2.26 -5.74 -6.90
CA MET A 373 -3.67 -6.16 -6.90
C MET A 373 -4.37 -5.88 -5.57
N ILE A 374 -3.72 -5.35 -4.54
CA ILE A 374 -4.42 -5.03 -3.29
C ILE A 374 -5.56 -4.02 -3.57
N TRP A 375 -6.69 -4.17 -2.87
CA TRP A 375 -7.89 -3.35 -3.10
C TRP A 375 -7.63 -1.83 -3.18
N PRO A 376 -6.76 -1.22 -2.35
CA PRO A 376 -6.43 0.20 -2.52
C PRO A 376 -5.78 0.56 -3.86
N ASN A 377 -4.92 -0.30 -4.41
CA ASN A 377 -4.27 -0.09 -5.71
C ASN A 377 -5.26 -0.32 -6.87
N VAL A 378 -6.15 -1.30 -6.72
CA VAL A 378 -7.26 -1.50 -7.66
C VAL A 378 -8.18 -0.28 -7.65
N ALA A 379 -8.53 0.25 -6.48
CA ALA A 379 -9.32 1.48 -6.35
C ALA A 379 -8.63 2.68 -7.01
N ILE A 380 -7.32 2.89 -6.83
CA ILE A 380 -6.56 3.93 -7.53
C ILE A 380 -6.70 3.78 -9.05
N THR A 381 -6.59 2.55 -9.55
CA THR A 381 -6.69 2.27 -10.99
C THR A 381 -8.12 2.52 -11.51
N TYR A 382 -9.15 2.10 -10.77
CA TYR A 382 -10.55 2.42 -11.08
C TYR A 382 -10.78 3.94 -11.11
N MET A 383 -10.27 4.67 -10.12
CA MET A 383 -10.43 6.12 -10.05
C MET A 383 -9.76 6.82 -11.22
N ARG A 384 -8.57 6.35 -11.65
CA ARG A 384 -7.89 6.85 -12.87
C ARG A 384 -8.74 6.66 -14.12
N VAL A 385 -9.43 5.52 -14.26
CA VAL A 385 -10.38 5.31 -15.37
C VAL A 385 -11.57 6.26 -15.23
N PHE A 386 -12.13 6.42 -14.02
CA PHE A 386 -13.29 7.28 -13.80
C PHE A 386 -13.03 8.75 -14.15
N VAL A 387 -11.87 9.32 -13.77
CA VAL A 387 -11.57 10.73 -14.10
C VAL A 387 -11.38 11.00 -15.57
N GLN A 388 -11.00 10.02 -16.39
CA GLN A 388 -10.94 10.21 -17.85
C GLN A 388 -12.30 10.61 -18.43
N TYR A 389 -13.39 10.21 -17.77
CA TYR A 389 -14.77 10.50 -18.19
C TYR A 389 -15.47 11.51 -17.27
N LEU A 390 -14.78 12.01 -16.23
CA LEU A 390 -15.27 12.97 -15.25
C LEU A 390 -14.26 14.11 -15.05
N PRO A 391 -14.07 14.99 -16.05
CA PRO A 391 -13.03 16.03 -16.02
C PRO A 391 -13.16 17.05 -14.87
N GLY A 392 -14.31 17.10 -14.18
CA GLY A 392 -14.54 17.94 -13.01
C GLY A 392 -14.27 17.28 -11.65
N LEU A 393 -13.92 15.98 -11.61
CA LEU A 393 -13.68 15.27 -10.36
C LEU A 393 -12.21 15.44 -9.93
N ASN A 394 -11.98 16.17 -8.83
CA ASN A 394 -10.64 16.35 -8.28
C ASN A 394 -10.22 15.15 -7.41
N LEU A 395 -9.18 14.42 -7.82
CA LEU A 395 -8.62 13.30 -7.06
C LEU A 395 -7.48 13.69 -6.13
N GLU A 396 -7.02 14.95 -6.15
CA GLU A 396 -5.90 15.41 -5.34
C GLU A 396 -6.22 15.35 -3.84
N ASP A 397 -7.51 15.47 -3.47
CA ASP A 397 -7.99 15.40 -2.08
C ASP A 397 -8.20 13.94 -1.63
N LYS A 398 -7.09 13.26 -1.32
CA LYS A 398 -7.11 11.92 -0.73
C LYS A 398 -7.42 11.96 0.77
N THR A 399 -8.12 10.93 1.24
CA THR A 399 -8.32 10.72 2.68
C THR A 399 -7.00 10.37 3.33
N LEU A 400 -6.57 11.18 4.29
CA LEU A 400 -5.37 10.89 5.07
C LEU A 400 -5.62 9.70 6.02
N PRO A 401 -4.79 8.65 5.97
CA PRO A 401 -4.91 7.54 6.91
C PRO A 401 -4.76 8.01 8.38
N PRO A 402 -5.36 7.29 9.33
CA PRO A 402 -5.10 7.51 10.75
C PRO A 402 -3.63 7.24 11.07
N ILE A 403 -3.04 8.03 11.98
CA ILE A 403 -1.66 7.81 12.41
C ILE A 403 -1.63 6.56 13.30
N LYS A 404 -0.81 5.57 12.92
CA LYS A 404 -0.61 4.30 13.64
C LYS A 404 0.87 4.14 13.94
N LEU A 405 1.19 3.66 15.14
CA LEU A 405 2.56 3.40 15.59
C LEU A 405 2.87 1.89 15.70
N ALA A 406 1.96 1.01 15.27
CA ALA A 406 2.10 -0.42 15.52
C ALA A 406 3.35 -1.00 14.85
N HIS A 407 3.64 -0.60 13.60
CA HIS A 407 4.88 -1.03 12.93
C HIS A 407 6.15 -0.41 13.52
N LEU A 408 6.14 0.88 13.89
CA LEU A 408 7.25 1.51 14.61
C LEU A 408 7.58 0.76 15.91
N MET A 409 6.54 0.39 16.67
CA MET A 409 6.68 -0.41 17.88
C MET A 409 7.16 -1.84 17.60
N HIS A 410 6.82 -2.41 16.43
CA HIS A 410 7.25 -3.74 16.04
C HIS A 410 8.75 -3.78 15.67
N LEU A 411 9.25 -2.73 15.01
CA LEU A 411 10.68 -2.54 14.70
C LEU A 411 11.53 -2.18 15.94
N SER A 412 10.89 -1.77 17.04
CA SER A 412 11.58 -1.31 18.25
C SER A 412 11.60 -2.39 19.33
N ASP A 413 12.75 -2.61 19.94
CA ASP A 413 12.90 -3.47 21.11
C ASP A 413 13.12 -2.63 22.39
N SER A 414 13.65 -3.24 23.46
CA SER A 414 13.95 -2.50 24.69
C SER A 414 15.20 -1.62 24.61
N PHE A 415 16.02 -1.77 23.55
CA PHE A 415 17.27 -1.06 23.34
C PHE A 415 17.13 0.08 22.33
N GLY A 416 16.50 -0.15 21.18
CA GLY A 416 16.36 0.83 20.11
C GLY A 416 15.45 0.36 18.98
N ILE A 417 15.45 1.07 17.85
CA ILE A 417 14.80 0.63 16.60
C ILE A 417 15.80 -0.05 15.67
N LEU A 418 15.45 -1.25 15.18
CA LEU A 418 16.25 -1.99 14.19
C LEU A 418 16.17 -1.34 12.81
N GLN A 419 17.30 -1.28 12.10
CA GLN A 419 17.44 -0.55 10.83
C GLN A 419 16.51 -1.09 9.72
N PHE A 420 16.56 -2.39 9.49
CA PHE A 420 15.91 -3.02 8.34
C PHE A 420 14.87 -4.06 8.74
N ALA A 421 14.00 -4.37 7.79
CA ALA A 421 13.01 -5.43 7.89
C ALA A 421 13.07 -6.31 6.64
N ASN A 422 12.79 -7.60 6.80
CA ASN A 422 12.46 -8.47 5.69
C ASN A 422 10.94 -8.50 5.55
N LEU A 423 10.42 -7.83 4.53
CA LEU A 423 9.00 -7.46 4.45
C LEU A 423 8.60 -6.65 5.68
N ALA A 424 7.73 -7.18 6.55
CA ALA A 424 7.30 -6.51 7.77
C ALA A 424 8.07 -6.96 9.01
N GLU A 425 8.87 -8.03 8.93
CA GLU A 425 9.52 -8.61 10.10
C GLU A 425 10.88 -7.93 10.35
N PRO A 426 11.15 -7.40 11.56
CA PRO A 426 12.43 -6.76 11.88
C PRO A 426 13.60 -7.70 11.62
N ASN A 427 14.67 -7.19 10.99
CA ASN A 427 15.88 -7.96 10.75
C ASN A 427 17.00 -7.57 11.74
N PRO A 428 17.26 -8.39 12.78
CA PRO A 428 18.29 -8.11 13.77
C PRO A 428 19.72 -8.23 13.24
N GLU A 429 19.95 -8.86 12.08
CA GLU A 429 21.31 -9.01 11.53
C GLU A 429 22.00 -7.68 11.27
N PHE A 430 21.23 -6.63 10.99
CA PHE A 430 21.76 -5.31 10.71
C PHE A 430 21.90 -4.43 11.95
N GLY A 431 21.32 -4.81 13.09
CA GLY A 431 21.38 -4.02 14.32
C GLY A 431 20.70 -2.64 14.21
N TYR A 432 21.34 -1.63 14.77
CA TYR A 432 20.77 -0.31 15.07
C TYR A 432 21.68 0.82 14.57
N THR A 433 21.07 1.96 14.24
CA THR A 433 21.79 3.21 13.94
C THR A 433 21.37 4.36 14.84
N VAL A 434 22.30 5.29 15.11
CA VAL A 434 21.96 6.62 15.65
C VAL A 434 21.02 7.34 14.70
N ASP A 435 21.24 7.19 13.40
CA ASP A 435 20.42 7.79 12.36
C ASP A 435 18.92 7.46 12.51
N ASP A 436 18.56 6.17 12.58
CA ASP A 436 17.16 5.75 12.71
C ASP A 436 16.60 6.03 14.11
N ASN A 437 17.37 5.83 15.17
CA ASN A 437 16.91 6.10 16.54
C ASN A 437 16.68 7.60 16.77
N ALA A 438 17.50 8.48 16.18
CA ALA A 438 17.30 9.92 16.23
C ALA A 438 16.03 10.34 15.47
N ARG A 439 15.81 9.84 14.26
CA ARG A 439 14.56 10.11 13.51
C ARG A 439 13.34 9.56 14.26
N ALA A 440 13.43 8.37 14.82
CA ALA A 440 12.34 7.76 15.59
C ALA A 440 11.97 8.63 16.80
N LEU A 441 12.98 9.14 17.53
CA LEU A 441 12.78 10.09 18.64
C LEU A 441 12.04 11.35 18.18
N VAL A 442 12.44 11.95 17.04
CA VAL A 442 11.74 13.11 16.46
C VAL A 442 10.28 12.78 16.14
N ALA A 443 10.01 11.62 15.55
CA ALA A 443 8.66 11.19 15.18
C ALA A 443 7.76 10.99 16.41
N VAL A 444 8.26 10.33 17.46
CA VAL A 444 7.47 10.13 18.70
C VAL A 444 7.28 11.41 19.49
N ASP A 445 8.24 12.35 19.43
CA ASP A 445 8.08 13.70 19.99
C ASP A 445 6.97 14.48 19.28
N LEU A 446 6.97 14.50 17.94
CA LEU A 446 5.90 15.10 17.13
C LEU A 446 4.54 14.48 17.46
N TYR A 447 4.49 13.15 17.57
CA TYR A 447 3.27 12.43 17.93
C TYR A 447 2.78 12.78 19.34
N PHE A 448 3.68 12.84 20.31
CA PHE A 448 3.36 13.20 21.69
C PHE A 448 2.85 14.64 21.79
N GLU A 449 3.48 15.58 21.09
CA GLU A 449 3.09 16.98 21.07
C GLU A 449 1.66 17.16 20.53
N ARG A 450 1.31 16.40 19.48
CA ARG A 450 -0.01 16.43 18.84
C ARG A 450 -1.10 15.71 19.65
N THR A 451 -0.78 14.57 20.28
CA THR A 451 -1.79 13.67 20.85
C THR A 451 -1.84 13.64 22.38
N ARG A 452 -0.77 14.08 23.05
CA ARG A 452 -0.58 14.00 24.52
C ARG A 452 -0.70 12.58 25.09
N ARG A 453 -0.60 11.54 24.25
CA ARG A 453 -0.73 10.14 24.68
C ARG A 453 0.51 9.72 25.46
N ARG A 454 0.34 9.41 26.74
CA ARG A 454 1.45 8.95 27.61
C ARG A 454 2.03 7.59 27.19
N SER A 455 1.30 6.80 26.40
CA SER A 455 1.77 5.49 25.91
C SER A 455 3.06 5.55 25.10
N VAL A 456 3.39 6.71 24.49
CA VAL A 456 4.63 6.86 23.71
C VAL A 456 5.84 7.29 24.53
N LEU A 457 5.67 7.63 25.82
CA LEU A 457 6.79 8.04 26.68
C LEU A 457 7.85 6.94 26.81
N ARG A 458 7.43 5.66 26.77
CA ARG A 458 8.36 4.52 26.79
C ARG A 458 9.26 4.50 25.56
N LEU A 459 8.72 4.80 24.37
CA LEU A 459 9.53 4.87 23.14
C LEU A 459 10.51 6.05 23.19
N ILE A 460 10.07 7.21 23.67
CA ILE A 460 10.94 8.38 23.88
C ILE A 460 12.11 8.00 24.81
N GLU A 461 11.83 7.31 25.90
CA GLU A 461 12.86 6.83 26.83
C GLU A 461 13.80 5.81 26.19
N THR A 462 13.28 4.84 25.43
CA THR A 462 14.10 3.88 24.67
C THR A 462 15.08 4.60 23.75
N TYR A 463 14.61 5.51 22.89
CA TYR A 463 15.48 6.18 21.93
C TYR A 463 16.47 7.15 22.60
N LEU A 464 16.08 7.82 23.70
CA LEU A 464 17.02 8.62 24.49
C LEU A 464 18.11 7.75 25.15
N ASN A 465 17.74 6.59 25.69
CA ASN A 465 18.71 5.65 26.25
C ASN A 465 19.68 5.13 25.18
N PHE A 466 19.17 4.85 23.98
CA PHE A 466 19.99 4.47 22.84
C PHE A 466 21.02 5.55 22.49
N LEU A 467 20.59 6.81 22.32
CA LEU A 467 21.50 7.92 22.00
C LEU A 467 22.54 8.12 23.10
N GLN A 468 22.15 7.99 24.37
CA GLN A 468 23.08 8.06 25.50
C GLN A 468 24.11 6.91 25.46
N TYR A 469 23.68 5.71 25.10
CA TYR A 469 24.58 4.56 24.91
C TYR A 469 25.56 4.80 23.76
N ALA A 470 25.07 5.27 22.61
CA ALA A 470 25.87 5.54 21.42
C ALA A 470 26.92 6.64 21.62
N ALA A 471 26.68 7.58 22.54
CA ALA A 471 27.62 8.65 22.90
C ALA A 471 28.75 8.19 23.84
N ARG A 472 28.54 7.08 24.57
CA ARG A 472 29.42 6.68 25.68
C ARG A 472 30.90 6.56 25.30
N PRO A 473 31.30 5.90 24.19
CA PRO A 473 32.71 5.74 23.87
C PRO A 473 33.45 7.07 23.69
N ASN A 474 32.81 8.05 23.05
CA ASN A 474 33.43 9.36 22.80
C ASN A 474 33.30 10.30 23.99
N LEU A 475 32.27 10.15 24.83
CA LEU A 475 32.20 10.83 26.12
C LEU A 475 33.36 10.40 27.03
N GLU A 476 33.64 9.10 27.12
CA GLU A 476 34.77 8.56 27.90
C GLU A 476 36.12 9.06 27.35
N LYS A 477 36.30 9.12 26.02
CA LYS A 477 37.49 9.72 25.39
C LYS A 477 37.63 11.20 25.72
N ALA A 478 36.54 11.97 25.61
CA ALA A 478 36.55 13.41 25.90
C ALA A 478 36.88 13.70 27.38
N LEU A 479 36.32 12.92 28.30
CA LEU A 479 36.63 13.01 29.74
C LEU A 479 38.09 12.65 30.05
N ALA A 480 38.70 11.76 29.26
CA ALA A 480 40.11 11.44 29.32
C ALA A 480 41.02 12.47 28.60
N GLY A 481 40.47 13.60 28.15
CA GLY A 481 41.21 14.67 27.46
C GLY A 481 41.61 14.31 26.03
N LYS A 482 41.04 13.27 25.43
CA LYS A 482 41.31 12.86 24.04
C LYS A 482 40.35 13.58 23.09
N SER A 483 40.89 14.17 22.04
CA SER A 483 40.08 14.78 20.97
C SER A 483 39.35 13.71 20.15
N THR A 484 38.10 13.98 19.79
CA THR A 484 37.29 13.15 18.88
C THR A 484 36.62 14.04 17.84
N SER A 485 36.45 13.55 16.61
CA SER A 485 35.74 14.27 15.53
C SER A 485 34.24 13.99 15.52
N ARG A 486 33.76 13.11 16.41
CA ARG A 486 32.37 12.66 16.51
C ARG A 486 31.96 12.48 17.96
N PHE A 487 30.66 12.59 18.22
CA PHE A 487 30.07 12.38 19.53
C PHE A 487 29.41 11.01 19.65
N PHE A 488 28.63 10.59 18.65
CA PHE A 488 28.00 9.28 18.60
C PHE A 488 28.75 8.32 17.69
N GLU A 489 28.85 7.06 18.11
CA GLU A 489 29.09 5.92 17.22
C GLU A 489 27.76 5.53 16.58
N ASN A 490 27.67 5.52 15.25
CA ASN A 490 26.42 5.32 14.53
C ASN A 490 25.98 3.85 14.57
N TYR A 491 26.86 2.92 14.20
CA TYR A 491 26.52 1.52 13.98
C TYR A 491 26.71 0.66 15.23
N ILE A 492 25.63 0.03 15.67
CA ILE A 492 25.60 -0.88 16.82
C ILE A 492 24.95 -2.20 16.41
N ASN A 493 25.65 -3.32 16.62
CA ASN A 493 25.18 -4.66 16.29
C ASN A 493 23.99 -5.10 17.16
N SER A 494 23.29 -6.17 16.76
CA SER A 494 22.17 -6.70 17.55
C SER A 494 22.55 -7.23 18.93
N ASP A 495 23.79 -7.68 19.10
CA ASP A 495 24.38 -8.04 20.40
C ASP A 495 24.82 -6.83 21.23
N ARG A 496 24.54 -5.62 20.73
CA ARG A 496 24.85 -4.31 21.33
C ARG A 496 26.33 -3.98 21.38
N THR A 497 27.16 -4.66 20.59
CA THR A 497 28.55 -4.24 20.37
C THR A 497 28.63 -3.11 19.34
N PHE A 498 29.63 -2.24 19.45
CA PHE A 498 29.89 -1.22 18.43
C PHE A 498 30.57 -1.86 17.23
N ASP A 499 30.06 -1.60 16.02
CA ASP A 499 30.74 -2.01 14.78
C ASP A 499 31.88 -1.03 14.51
N THR A 500 33.08 -1.34 15.02
CA THR A 500 34.23 -0.46 14.89
C THR A 500 34.67 -0.28 13.45
N VAL A 501 34.54 -1.31 12.60
CA VAL A 501 34.96 -1.25 11.20
C VAL A 501 34.12 -0.23 10.44
N ARG A 502 32.79 -0.31 10.55
CA ARG A 502 31.90 0.64 9.87
C ARG A 502 32.02 2.04 10.46
N ASN A 503 32.03 2.14 11.78
CA ASN A 503 32.13 3.45 12.42
C ASN A 503 33.44 4.18 12.11
N ASP A 504 34.55 3.46 11.89
CA ASP A 504 35.84 4.09 11.57
C ASP A 504 36.03 4.36 10.07
N SER A 505 35.33 3.64 9.20
CA SER A 505 35.46 3.78 7.73
C SER A 505 34.42 4.71 7.09
N GLU A 506 33.23 4.85 7.68
CA GLU A 506 32.15 5.66 7.13
C GLU A 506 32.14 7.10 7.66
N ASN A 507 31.57 8.03 6.88
CA ASN A 507 31.32 9.40 7.35
C ASN A 507 30.07 9.43 8.24
N LEU A 508 30.24 9.78 9.52
CA LEU A 508 29.18 9.79 10.52
C LEU A 508 28.59 11.17 10.82
N GLU A 509 28.93 12.20 10.04
CA GLU A 509 28.48 13.57 10.29
C GLU A 509 26.95 13.71 10.28
N ASP A 510 26.26 13.11 9.30
CA ASP A 510 24.81 13.19 9.19
C ASP A 510 24.12 12.54 10.40
N ALA A 511 24.57 11.35 10.82
CA ALA A 511 24.05 10.65 12.00
C ALA A 511 24.29 11.46 13.28
N ASN A 512 25.47 12.08 13.42
CA ASN A 512 25.78 12.92 14.56
C ASN A 512 24.92 14.18 14.61
N ALA A 513 24.77 14.87 13.49
CA ALA A 513 23.94 16.07 13.40
C ALA A 513 22.46 15.77 13.65
N ARG A 514 21.93 14.65 13.12
CA ARG A 514 20.56 14.19 13.39
C ARG A 514 20.37 13.82 14.85
N GLY A 515 21.33 13.13 15.47
CA GLY A 515 21.32 12.82 16.91
C GLY A 515 21.25 14.07 17.77
N LEU A 516 22.10 15.07 17.51
CA LEU A 516 22.06 16.36 18.21
C LEU A 516 20.75 17.11 17.95
N SER A 517 20.25 17.10 16.72
CA SER A 517 18.99 17.75 16.35
C SER A 517 17.79 17.10 17.06
N ALA A 518 17.77 15.78 17.19
CA ALA A 518 16.76 15.04 17.94
C ALA A 518 16.79 15.41 19.43
N LEU A 519 17.97 15.39 20.08
CA LEU A 519 18.11 15.80 21.48
C LEU A 519 17.69 17.25 21.71
N ALA A 520 18.08 18.16 20.81
CA ALA A 520 17.68 19.55 20.85
C ALA A 520 16.15 19.68 20.82
N ARG A 521 15.48 19.00 19.88
CA ARG A 521 14.02 18.94 19.80
C ARG A 521 13.40 18.42 21.09
N THR A 522 13.81 17.24 21.56
CA THR A 522 13.26 16.61 22.76
C THR A 522 13.41 17.50 23.98
N SER A 523 14.51 18.24 24.11
CA SER A 523 14.75 19.16 25.22
C SER A 523 13.72 20.31 25.29
N VAL A 524 13.13 20.69 24.16
CA VAL A 524 12.15 21.78 24.05
C VAL A 524 10.73 21.32 23.72
N THR A 525 10.50 20.02 23.54
CA THR A 525 9.18 19.45 23.25
C THR A 525 8.17 19.83 24.34
N VAL A 526 7.14 20.59 23.97
CA VAL A 526 6.16 21.11 24.92
C VAL A 526 5.41 19.97 25.58
N GLY A 527 5.17 20.04 26.89
CA GLY A 527 4.38 19.06 27.65
C GLY A 527 5.08 17.73 27.98
N LEU A 528 6.30 17.50 27.47
CA LEU A 528 7.08 16.32 27.81
C LEU A 528 7.57 16.41 29.28
N PRO A 529 7.62 15.30 30.03
CA PRO A 529 8.12 15.31 31.42
C PRO A 529 9.47 16.01 31.54
N PHE A 530 9.61 16.85 32.56
CA PHE A 530 10.83 17.66 32.76
C PHE A 530 12.10 16.81 32.82
N VAL A 531 12.03 15.63 33.46
CA VAL A 531 13.17 14.71 33.57
C VAL A 531 13.68 14.29 32.18
N LEU A 532 12.80 13.95 31.23
CA LEU A 532 13.19 13.57 29.87
C LEU A 532 13.77 14.76 29.10
N ARG A 533 13.14 15.94 29.21
CA ARG A 533 13.64 17.17 28.58
C ARG A 533 15.02 17.56 29.09
N LYS A 534 15.23 17.47 30.40
CA LYS A 534 16.50 17.77 31.05
C LYS A 534 17.58 16.78 30.61
N ARG A 535 17.28 15.48 30.60
CA ARG A 535 18.22 14.44 30.11
C ARG A 535 18.65 14.71 28.66
N ALA A 536 17.69 15.03 27.79
CA ALA A 536 17.99 15.36 26.40
C ALA A 536 18.87 16.63 26.28
N TRP A 537 18.56 17.66 27.08
CA TRP A 537 19.36 18.89 27.14
C TRP A 537 20.81 18.63 27.61
N ASP A 538 20.98 17.89 28.70
CA ASP A 538 22.30 17.61 29.28
C ASP A 538 23.16 16.82 28.28
N LEU A 539 22.58 15.83 27.59
CA LEU A 539 23.28 15.06 26.56
C LEU A 539 23.60 15.91 25.31
N TYR A 540 22.68 16.80 24.91
CA TYR A 540 22.93 17.75 23.81
C TYR A 540 24.11 18.67 24.12
N GLN A 541 24.18 19.21 25.34
CA GLN A 541 25.26 20.10 25.78
C GLN A 541 26.63 19.39 25.77
N GLN A 542 26.68 18.13 26.21
CA GLN A 542 27.88 17.30 26.09
C GLN A 542 28.27 17.10 24.62
N GLY A 543 27.29 16.85 23.76
CA GLY A 543 27.52 16.64 22.34
C GLY A 543 28.10 17.84 21.61
N ILE A 544 27.54 19.04 21.79
CA ILE A 544 28.05 20.26 21.15
C ILE A 544 29.42 20.71 21.68
N ALA A 545 29.80 20.28 22.89
CA ALA A 545 31.13 20.49 23.44
C ALA A 545 32.18 19.60 22.76
N VAL A 546 31.76 18.45 22.22
CA VAL A 546 32.62 17.50 21.49
C VAL A 546 32.65 17.81 20.00
N VAL A 547 31.49 17.95 19.35
CA VAL A 547 31.36 18.20 17.92
C VAL A 547 30.32 19.28 17.65
N ASN A 548 30.76 20.38 17.04
CA ASN A 548 29.90 21.51 16.64
C ASN A 548 30.23 22.08 15.26
N ASN A 549 31.20 21.48 14.56
CA ASN A 549 31.58 21.83 13.20
C ASN A 549 31.33 20.63 12.29
N PHE A 550 30.58 20.85 11.20
CA PHE A 550 30.12 19.82 10.26
C PHE A 550 30.50 20.26 8.85
N VAL A 551 31.14 19.38 8.11
CA VAL A 551 31.64 19.66 6.76
C VAL A 551 30.58 19.38 5.70
N SER A 552 29.86 18.26 5.85
CA SER A 552 28.74 17.81 5.03
C SER A 552 27.64 18.88 5.00
N PRO A 553 27.13 19.25 3.81
CA PRO A 553 26.02 20.19 3.70
C PRO A 553 24.76 19.69 4.43
N ARG A 554 24.46 18.38 4.34
CA ARG A 554 23.30 17.78 5.02
C ARG A 554 23.49 17.78 6.53
N ALA A 555 24.65 17.40 7.04
CA ALA A 555 24.94 17.46 8.47
C ALA A 555 24.82 18.89 9.02
N ALA A 556 25.38 19.88 8.32
CA ALA A 556 25.23 21.29 8.69
C ALA A 556 23.74 21.71 8.73
N ALA A 557 22.94 21.31 7.74
CA ALA A 557 21.51 21.58 7.70
C ALA A 557 20.74 20.90 8.86
N PHE A 558 21.00 19.63 9.17
CA PHE A 558 20.38 18.96 10.32
C PHE A 558 20.77 19.61 11.65
N PHE A 559 22.02 20.04 11.79
CA PHE A 559 22.48 20.75 12.98
C PHE A 559 21.81 22.12 13.13
N ILE A 560 21.64 22.87 12.03
CA ILE A 560 20.87 24.13 11.99
C ILE A 560 19.43 23.91 12.49
N GLN A 561 18.75 22.84 12.05
CA GLN A 561 17.40 22.52 12.54
C GLN A 561 17.39 22.37 14.08
N GLY A 562 18.37 21.66 14.63
CA GLY A 562 18.55 21.47 16.07
C GLY A 562 18.74 22.79 16.82
N LEU A 563 19.66 23.64 16.34
CA LEU A 563 19.90 24.98 16.89
C LEU A 563 18.64 25.83 16.86
N VAL A 564 17.88 25.79 15.75
CA VAL A 564 16.64 26.54 15.59
C VAL A 564 15.58 26.12 16.60
N TYR A 565 15.45 24.82 16.92
CA TYR A 565 14.51 24.36 17.95
C TYR A 565 14.78 25.00 19.30
N ILE A 566 16.04 25.11 19.69
CA ILE A 566 16.46 25.71 20.96
C ILE A 566 16.28 27.23 20.91
N LEU A 567 16.83 27.88 19.88
CA LEU A 567 16.84 29.34 19.73
C LEU A 567 15.43 29.94 19.57
N SER A 568 14.47 29.15 19.06
CA SER A 568 13.06 29.54 19.02
C SER A 568 12.41 29.68 20.40
N ARG A 569 13.06 29.18 21.46
CA ARG A 569 12.51 29.11 22.83
C ARG A 569 13.36 29.83 23.86
N ARG A 570 14.66 30.00 23.61
CA ARG A 570 15.59 30.68 24.51
C ARG A 570 16.65 31.44 23.71
N LYS A 571 17.16 32.53 24.27
CA LYS A 571 18.31 33.24 23.70
C LYS A 571 19.59 32.57 24.19
N ASP A 572 20.52 32.33 23.27
CA ASP A 572 21.84 31.77 23.55
C ASP A 572 22.82 32.28 22.50
N VAL A 573 23.83 33.05 22.93
CA VAL A 573 24.78 33.71 22.03
C VAL A 573 25.66 32.69 21.31
N GLN A 574 26.16 31.69 22.05
CA GLN A 574 27.03 30.66 21.47
C GLN A 574 26.29 29.84 20.42
N LEU A 575 25.06 29.43 20.70
CA LEU A 575 24.25 28.70 19.72
C LEU A 575 23.85 29.59 18.52
N SER A 576 23.66 30.89 18.72
CA SER A 576 23.38 31.84 17.64
C SER A 576 24.60 32.01 16.71
N ASP A 577 25.81 32.03 17.27
CA ASP A 577 27.03 32.06 16.47
C ASP A 577 27.23 30.76 15.68
N LEU A 578 26.99 29.60 16.28
CA LEU A 578 27.01 28.32 15.57
C LEU A 578 25.96 28.30 14.44
N LEU A 579 24.75 28.80 14.68
CA LEU A 579 23.71 28.89 13.65
C LEU A 579 24.20 29.72 12.45
N ARG A 580 24.79 30.88 12.72
CA ARG A 580 25.36 31.75 11.69
C ARG A 580 26.49 31.05 10.93
N ILE A 581 27.46 30.45 11.63
CA ILE A 581 28.60 29.76 10.99
C ILE A 581 28.12 28.72 9.96
N HIS A 582 27.16 27.87 10.34
CA HIS A 582 26.66 26.83 9.44
C HIS A 582 25.78 27.38 8.33
N ALA A 583 24.97 28.41 8.61
CA ALA A 583 24.15 29.04 7.57
C ALA A 583 25.00 29.75 6.51
N GLU A 584 26.03 30.51 6.92
CA GLU A 584 26.96 31.17 6.00
C GLU A 584 27.78 30.15 5.20
N ARG A 585 28.10 28.99 5.78
CA ARG A 585 28.75 27.88 5.06
C ARG A 585 27.87 27.41 3.90
N LEU A 586 26.58 27.19 4.12
CA LEU A 586 25.65 26.82 3.05
C LEU A 586 25.55 27.92 1.98
N LEU A 587 25.54 29.20 2.36
CA LEU A 587 25.60 30.31 1.40
C LEU A 587 26.90 30.30 0.58
N GLY A 588 28.03 29.98 1.22
CA GLY A 588 29.32 29.86 0.55
C GLY A 588 29.37 28.72 -0.46
N LEU A 589 28.78 27.57 -0.13
CA LEU A 589 28.64 26.42 -1.05
C LEU A 589 27.77 26.79 -2.26
N TYR A 590 26.62 27.42 -2.01
CA TYR A 590 25.78 27.97 -3.08
C TYR A 590 26.56 28.92 -3.98
N GLY A 591 27.29 29.89 -3.40
CA GLY A 591 28.11 30.86 -4.14
C GLY A 591 29.22 30.23 -5.00
N GLN A 592 29.68 29.02 -4.67
CA GLN A 592 30.73 28.30 -5.41
C GLN A 592 30.18 27.45 -6.56
N SER A 593 28.96 26.94 -6.44
CA SER A 593 28.39 25.96 -7.37
C SER A 593 27.32 26.53 -8.31
N HIS A 594 26.65 27.62 -7.94
CA HIS A 594 25.51 28.10 -8.71
C HIS A 594 25.91 28.78 -10.03
N ASP A 595 25.04 28.67 -11.03
CA ASP A 595 25.08 29.48 -12.26
C ASP A 595 23.67 29.70 -12.81
N THR A 596 23.56 30.21 -14.04
CA THR A 596 22.29 30.55 -14.69
C THR A 596 21.32 29.38 -14.85
N ASP A 597 21.81 28.15 -14.98
CA ASP A 597 21.00 26.95 -15.21
C ASP A 597 20.97 26.02 -13.99
N TRP A 598 21.73 26.36 -12.94
CA TRP A 598 21.95 25.52 -11.78
C TRP A 598 21.92 26.34 -10.48
N GLU A 599 20.73 26.47 -9.90
CA GLU A 599 20.47 27.22 -8.67
C GLU A 599 20.57 26.30 -7.43
N TRP A 600 21.76 25.71 -7.21
CA TRP A 600 21.95 24.71 -6.16
C TRP A 600 23.29 24.82 -5.40
N PHE A 601 23.34 24.20 -4.22
CA PHE A 601 24.46 24.25 -3.26
C PHE A 601 25.70 23.45 -3.68
N GLU A 602 25.56 22.54 -4.63
CA GLU A 602 26.58 21.57 -5.05
C GLU A 602 26.40 21.29 -6.55
N ASP A 603 27.40 20.71 -7.21
CA ASP A 603 27.31 20.32 -8.62
C ASP A 603 26.44 19.07 -8.88
N GLN A 604 25.71 18.61 -7.87
CA GLN A 604 24.78 17.49 -7.98
C GLN A 604 23.65 17.57 -6.94
N LEU A 605 22.51 16.98 -7.30
CA LEU A 605 21.41 16.67 -6.41
C LEU A 605 21.50 15.20 -5.98
N THR A 606 21.46 14.96 -4.67
CA THR A 606 21.64 13.63 -4.08
C THR A 606 20.41 13.21 -3.28
N TYR A 607 20.54 13.09 -1.95
CA TYR A 607 19.53 12.66 -1.01
C TYR A 607 19.21 13.77 0.00
N SER A 608 18.03 13.68 0.62
CA SER A 608 17.51 14.65 1.59
C SER A 608 17.64 16.10 1.10
N ASN A 609 17.58 16.35 -0.21
CA ASN A 609 18.04 17.62 -0.81
C ASN A 609 17.34 18.86 -0.22
N SER A 610 16.05 18.76 0.05
CA SER A 610 15.25 19.91 0.50
C SER A 610 15.66 20.45 1.88
N VAL A 611 16.40 19.67 2.69
CA VAL A 611 16.86 20.10 4.01
C VAL A 611 17.85 21.26 3.94
N LEU A 612 18.58 21.39 2.82
CA LEU A 612 19.52 22.51 2.61
C LEU A 612 18.77 23.84 2.49
N SER A 613 17.74 23.89 1.64
CA SER A 613 16.85 25.05 1.53
C SER A 613 16.08 25.30 2.83
N GLU A 614 15.60 24.24 3.48
CA GLU A 614 14.92 24.34 4.77
C GLU A 614 15.78 25.00 5.85
N ALA A 615 17.06 24.65 5.94
CA ALA A 615 17.98 25.21 6.92
C ALA A 615 18.09 26.73 6.78
N LEU A 616 18.22 27.25 5.56
CA LEU A 616 18.24 28.69 5.31
C LEU A 616 16.91 29.36 5.64
N LEU A 617 15.78 28.76 5.25
CA LEU A 617 14.45 29.27 5.56
C LEU A 617 14.17 29.31 7.07
N LEU A 618 14.64 28.32 7.82
CA LEU A 618 14.58 28.29 9.28
C LEU A 618 15.45 29.38 9.92
N THR A 619 16.65 29.60 9.40
CA THR A 619 17.52 30.70 9.84
C THR A 619 16.85 32.05 9.62
N TYR A 620 16.32 32.31 8.41
CA TYR A 620 15.53 33.51 8.11
C TYR A 620 14.35 33.67 9.08
N LYS A 621 13.63 32.57 9.36
CA LYS A 621 12.47 32.61 10.26
C LYS A 621 12.85 33.18 11.64
N LEU A 622 14.05 32.89 12.14
CA LEU A 622 14.58 33.38 13.41
C LEU A 622 15.10 34.82 13.37
N ASN A 623 16.03 35.13 12.44
CA ASN A 623 16.78 36.39 12.47
C ASN A 623 16.27 37.47 11.48
N LYS A 624 15.39 37.09 10.53
CA LYS A 624 14.84 37.95 9.47
C LYS A 624 15.86 38.53 8.48
N GLU A 625 17.06 37.96 8.39
CA GLU A 625 18.07 38.39 7.40
C GLU A 625 17.69 37.89 6.00
N THR A 626 17.45 38.80 5.05
CA THR A 626 16.84 38.51 3.75
C THR A 626 17.67 37.58 2.88
N LYS A 627 19.01 37.62 2.96
CA LYS A 627 19.89 36.73 2.19
C LYS A 627 19.56 35.24 2.35
N TYR A 628 19.16 34.81 3.55
CA TYR A 628 18.78 33.43 3.82
C TYR A 628 17.41 33.09 3.21
N TRP A 629 16.50 34.06 3.16
CA TRP A 629 15.22 33.92 2.48
C TRP A 629 15.39 33.82 0.97
N ASP A 630 16.17 34.72 0.37
CA ASP A 630 16.34 34.80 -1.08
C ASP A 630 16.93 33.49 -1.64
N ILE A 631 18.03 33.01 -1.04
CA ILE A 631 18.69 31.77 -1.48
C ILE A 631 17.89 30.53 -1.06
N GLY A 632 17.32 30.51 0.16
CA GLY A 632 16.47 29.41 0.62
C GLY A 632 15.24 29.21 -0.26
N LYS A 633 14.63 30.30 -0.73
CA LYS A 633 13.51 30.25 -1.67
C LYS A 633 13.96 29.87 -3.08
N SER A 634 15.03 30.48 -3.62
CA SER A 634 15.50 30.19 -4.98
C SER A 634 15.84 28.71 -5.15
N THR A 635 16.63 28.17 -4.23
CA THR A 635 17.03 26.75 -4.24
C THR A 635 15.85 25.79 -4.05
N LEU A 636 14.86 26.14 -3.22
CA LEU A 636 13.64 25.33 -3.09
C LEU A 636 12.82 25.34 -4.38
N ASP A 637 12.63 26.51 -5.00
CA ASP A 637 11.89 26.63 -6.27
C ASP A 637 12.61 25.88 -7.40
N PHE A 638 13.95 25.92 -7.43
CA PHE A 638 14.78 25.09 -8.32
C PHE A 638 14.54 23.59 -8.08
N LEU A 639 14.64 23.12 -6.83
CA LEU A 639 14.42 21.71 -6.50
C LEU A 639 13.00 21.25 -6.86
N ILE A 640 12.00 22.11 -6.64
CA ILE A 640 10.62 21.86 -7.06
C ILE A 640 10.54 21.67 -8.57
N ALA A 641 11.17 22.54 -9.35
CA ALA A 641 11.19 22.43 -10.81
C ALA A 641 11.86 21.13 -11.26
N GLN A 642 12.89 20.67 -10.54
CA GLN A 642 13.52 19.38 -10.83
C GLN A 642 12.66 18.19 -10.40
N THR A 643 11.90 18.27 -9.32
CA THR A 643 11.22 17.11 -8.70
C THR A 643 9.74 16.98 -9.04
N PHE A 644 9.15 17.89 -9.83
CA PHE A 644 7.78 17.76 -10.32
C PHE A 644 7.75 17.57 -11.84
N ASN A 645 7.23 16.42 -12.31
CA ASN A 645 6.98 16.13 -13.73
C ASN A 645 5.47 15.98 -13.98
N ASP A 646 4.91 16.68 -14.97
CA ASP A 646 3.48 16.63 -15.30
C ASP A 646 2.54 16.76 -14.07
N LYS A 647 2.94 17.59 -13.10
CA LYS A 647 2.27 17.82 -11.79
C LYS A 647 2.37 16.66 -10.78
N MET A 648 3.09 15.59 -11.08
CA MET A 648 3.42 14.50 -10.15
C MET A 648 4.77 14.74 -9.49
N TYR A 649 4.85 14.49 -8.17
CA TYR A 649 6.12 14.53 -7.45
C TYR A 649 6.94 13.27 -7.71
N MET A 650 8.21 13.47 -8.07
CA MET A 650 9.20 12.43 -8.33
C MET A 650 10.55 12.87 -7.71
N PRO A 651 10.91 12.35 -6.51
CA PRO A 651 12.19 12.67 -5.88
C PRO A 651 13.37 12.25 -6.77
N ILE A 652 14.54 12.80 -6.51
CA ILE A 652 15.77 12.40 -7.20
C ILE A 652 16.04 10.92 -6.92
N GLY A 653 16.30 10.14 -7.96
CA GLY A 653 16.54 8.71 -7.81
C GLY A 653 17.89 8.46 -7.14
N GLN A 654 17.94 7.48 -6.23
CA GLN A 654 19.19 7.08 -5.56
C GLN A 654 19.99 6.03 -6.33
N GLY A 655 19.48 5.54 -7.47
CA GLY A 655 20.23 4.69 -8.40
C GLY A 655 21.32 5.44 -9.17
N GLY A 656 21.32 6.77 -9.08
CA GLY A 656 22.38 7.64 -9.58
C GLY A 656 22.06 9.12 -9.33
N TRP A 657 23.05 9.88 -8.84
CA TRP A 657 22.84 11.29 -8.52
C TRP A 657 22.66 12.16 -9.76
N TYR A 658 21.82 13.19 -9.65
CA TYR A 658 21.61 14.12 -10.75
C TYR A 658 22.69 15.19 -10.75
N ARG A 659 23.68 15.03 -11.62
CA ARG A 659 24.79 15.97 -11.78
C ARG A 659 24.42 17.13 -12.71
N LYS A 660 24.99 18.29 -12.40
CA LYS A 660 24.92 19.49 -13.24
C LYS A 660 25.33 19.19 -14.68
N GLY A 661 24.50 19.59 -15.64
CA GLY A 661 24.68 19.31 -17.08
C GLY A 661 24.45 17.84 -17.50
N GLY A 662 24.10 16.95 -16.58
CA GLY A 662 23.83 15.54 -16.83
C GLY A 662 22.35 15.20 -17.02
N GLN A 663 22.05 13.91 -17.07
CA GLN A 663 20.69 13.40 -16.96
C GLN A 663 20.43 12.93 -15.53
N ARG A 664 19.21 13.13 -15.02
CA ARG A 664 18.81 12.64 -13.71
C ARG A 664 18.40 11.18 -13.77
N GLU A 665 18.71 10.42 -12.73
CA GLU A 665 18.00 9.16 -12.47
C GLU A 665 16.65 9.43 -11.82
N HIS A 666 15.68 8.60 -12.17
CA HIS A 666 14.32 8.66 -11.63
C HIS A 666 14.05 7.62 -10.53
N PHE A 667 14.99 6.70 -10.33
CA PHE A 667 14.89 5.56 -9.43
C PHE A 667 16.25 5.26 -8.79
N ASP A 668 16.33 4.61 -7.64
CA ASP A 668 15.20 4.26 -6.77
C ASP A 668 14.71 5.48 -5.98
N GLN A 669 13.39 5.67 -5.92
CA GLN A 669 12.77 6.76 -5.16
C GLN A 669 12.62 6.34 -3.70
N GLN A 670 13.15 7.14 -2.77
CA GLN A 670 13.08 6.87 -1.34
C GLN A 670 12.05 7.75 -0.62
N SER A 671 11.51 7.20 0.46
CA SER A 671 10.57 7.91 1.35
C SER A 671 11.20 9.08 2.10
N GLU A 672 12.51 9.06 2.37
CA GLU A 672 13.17 10.14 3.11
C GLU A 672 13.11 11.48 2.37
N ASP A 673 13.36 11.50 1.07
CA ASP A 673 13.28 12.70 0.24
C ASP A 673 11.85 13.25 0.20
N THR A 674 10.87 12.35 0.11
CA THR A 674 9.45 12.70 0.16
C THR A 674 9.09 13.34 1.50
N ALA A 675 9.56 12.77 2.61
CA ALA A 675 9.30 13.29 3.95
C ALA A 675 10.02 14.63 4.21
N ALA A 676 11.26 14.77 3.75
CA ALA A 676 12.01 16.02 3.81
C ALA A 676 11.29 17.11 3.02
N MET A 677 10.86 16.84 1.79
CA MET A 677 10.16 17.83 0.96
C MET A 677 8.82 18.26 1.58
N VAL A 678 8.04 17.35 2.20
CA VAL A 678 6.82 17.71 2.94
C VAL A 678 7.13 18.70 4.07
N GLN A 679 8.18 18.44 4.86
CA GLN A 679 8.60 19.32 5.95
C GLN A 679 9.08 20.69 5.44
N THR A 680 9.93 20.71 4.42
CA THR A 680 10.42 21.95 3.81
C THR A 680 9.27 22.80 3.26
N LEU A 681 8.31 22.20 2.54
CA LEU A 681 7.13 22.91 2.03
C LEU A 681 6.23 23.43 3.16
N LYS A 682 6.12 22.70 4.28
CA LYS A 682 5.41 23.18 5.48
C LYS A 682 6.08 24.42 6.06
N ILE A 683 7.41 24.43 6.16
CA ILE A 683 8.18 25.60 6.63
C ILE A 683 7.99 26.77 5.67
N MET A 684 8.13 26.54 4.36
CA MET A 684 7.94 27.56 3.34
C MET A 684 6.54 28.19 3.40
N TYR A 685 5.48 27.36 3.48
CA TYR A 685 4.12 27.85 3.67
C TYR A 685 3.95 28.63 4.99
N THR A 686 4.58 28.16 6.07
CA THR A 686 4.47 28.81 7.38
C THR A 686 5.03 30.24 7.34
N ILE A 687 6.13 30.45 6.61
CA ILE A 687 6.81 31.74 6.46
C ILE A 687 6.09 32.62 5.43
N SER A 688 5.85 32.10 4.22
CA SER A 688 5.31 32.87 3.08
C SER A 688 3.80 33.11 3.12
N LYS A 689 3.04 32.21 3.74
CA LYS A 689 1.57 32.11 3.66
C LYS A 689 1.01 31.90 2.24
N ASP A 690 1.84 31.54 1.27
CA ASP A 690 1.39 31.23 -0.09
C ASP A 690 0.79 29.81 -0.16
N GLU A 691 -0.51 29.74 -0.43
CA GLU A 691 -1.29 28.49 -0.56
C GLU A 691 -0.76 27.54 -1.63
N LYS A 692 0.03 28.02 -2.61
CA LYS A 692 0.73 27.15 -3.57
C LYS A 692 1.55 26.08 -2.84
N TYR A 693 2.37 26.47 -1.87
CA TYR A 693 3.24 25.54 -1.14
C TYR A 693 2.44 24.58 -0.26
N ARG A 694 1.29 25.00 0.29
CA ARG A 694 0.39 24.11 1.03
C ARG A 694 -0.20 23.03 0.12
N LYS A 695 -0.65 23.39 -1.08
CA LYS A 695 -1.16 22.44 -2.08
C LYS A 695 -0.05 21.47 -2.52
N MET A 696 1.15 21.99 -2.79
CA MET A 696 2.29 21.15 -3.17
C MET A 696 2.67 20.19 -2.04
N MET A 697 2.67 20.62 -0.77
CA MET A 697 2.92 19.75 0.38
C MET A 697 1.97 18.54 0.40
N HIS A 698 0.68 18.75 0.15
CA HIS A 698 -0.28 17.64 0.05
C HIS A 698 -0.02 16.74 -1.16
N LYS A 699 0.36 17.30 -2.32
CA LYS A 699 0.74 16.52 -3.51
C LYS A 699 1.95 15.63 -3.27
N VAL A 700 2.99 16.17 -2.64
CA VAL A 700 4.18 15.39 -2.24
C VAL A 700 3.77 14.27 -1.28
N PHE A 701 2.95 14.56 -0.27
CA PHE A 701 2.49 13.54 0.66
C PHE A 701 1.69 12.42 -0.04
N ASN A 702 0.91 12.74 -1.07
CA ASN A 702 0.13 11.74 -1.80
C ASN A 702 1.01 10.72 -2.56
N TRP A 703 2.32 10.95 -2.71
CA TRP A 703 3.27 9.93 -3.19
C TRP A 703 3.16 8.64 -2.38
N PHE A 704 3.04 8.74 -1.05
CA PHE A 704 2.83 7.59 -0.16
C PHE A 704 1.49 6.88 -0.40
N LEU A 705 0.50 7.63 -0.89
CA LEU A 705 -0.88 7.16 -1.13
C LEU A 705 -1.13 6.79 -2.59
N GLY A 706 -0.08 6.63 -3.40
CA GLY A 706 -0.16 6.16 -4.78
C GLY A 706 -0.20 7.23 -5.88
N ASP A 707 0.01 8.51 -5.55
CA ASP A 707 0.31 9.54 -6.57
C ASP A 707 1.80 9.51 -6.91
N ASN A 708 2.23 8.36 -7.41
CA ASN A 708 3.58 8.09 -7.86
C ASN A 708 3.54 7.39 -9.22
N VAL A 709 4.72 7.22 -9.81
CA VAL A 709 4.91 6.66 -11.16
C VAL A 709 4.32 5.28 -11.35
N LEU A 710 4.24 4.45 -10.30
CA LEU A 710 3.61 3.13 -10.38
C LEU A 710 2.11 3.15 -10.10
N GLY A 711 1.58 4.24 -9.56
CA GLY A 711 0.18 4.30 -9.12
C GLY A 711 -0.15 3.38 -7.95
N GLN A 712 0.84 3.08 -7.11
CA GLN A 712 0.72 2.11 -6.03
C GLN A 712 0.99 2.73 -4.69
N ILE A 713 0.20 2.36 -3.68
CA ILE A 713 0.41 2.81 -2.31
C ILE A 713 1.75 2.29 -1.78
N VAL A 714 2.50 3.18 -1.13
CA VAL A 714 3.76 2.88 -0.44
C VAL A 714 3.52 2.69 1.07
N TYR A 715 2.45 3.27 1.61
CA TYR A 715 2.08 3.16 3.02
C TYR A 715 1.12 2.00 3.34
N GLU A 716 1.46 1.13 4.28
CA GLU A 716 0.60 0.04 4.74
C GLU A 716 -0.37 0.53 5.83
N ARG A 717 -1.67 0.57 5.49
CA ARG A 717 -2.71 1.18 6.32
C ARG A 717 -3.06 0.38 7.58
N ASN A 718 -2.80 -0.93 7.65
CA ASN A 718 -3.21 -1.77 8.77
C ASN A 718 -2.27 -1.63 9.97
N THR A 719 -0.96 -1.72 9.76
CA THR A 719 0.10 -1.65 10.78
C THR A 719 0.68 -0.24 10.93
N GLY A 720 0.63 0.55 9.87
CA GLY A 720 1.30 1.84 9.79
C GLY A 720 2.76 1.78 9.34
N GLY A 721 3.20 0.66 8.76
CA GLY A 721 4.50 0.58 8.10
C GLY A 721 4.52 1.29 6.74
N CYS A 722 5.72 1.48 6.19
CA CYS A 722 5.92 2.08 4.88
C CYS A 722 6.90 1.22 4.10
N TYR A 723 6.63 0.98 2.83
CA TYR A 723 7.54 0.31 1.92
C TYR A 723 8.78 1.18 1.66
N ASP A 724 9.95 0.56 1.54
CA ASP A 724 11.24 1.26 1.52
C ASP A 724 11.39 2.21 0.34
N GLY A 725 10.85 1.85 -0.83
CA GLY A 725 10.95 2.73 -1.98
C GLY A 725 10.27 2.21 -3.23
N ILE A 726 10.43 2.99 -4.30
CA ILE A 726 9.87 2.70 -5.64
C ILE A 726 11.03 2.52 -6.60
N GLY A 727 11.12 1.34 -7.20
CA GLY A 727 11.98 1.07 -8.35
C GLY A 727 11.25 1.23 -9.67
N LYS A 728 11.95 1.02 -10.79
CA LYS A 728 11.43 1.30 -12.13
C LYS A 728 10.06 0.66 -12.43
N ASN A 729 9.87 -0.58 -12.01
CA ASN A 729 8.67 -1.37 -12.27
C ASN A 729 8.14 -2.10 -11.02
N TYR A 730 8.65 -1.78 -9.82
CA TYR A 730 8.32 -2.49 -8.59
C TYR A 730 8.34 -1.58 -7.36
N ILE A 731 7.64 -2.00 -6.30
CA ILE A 731 7.75 -1.43 -4.96
C ILE A 731 8.66 -2.34 -4.14
N ASN A 732 9.65 -1.77 -3.44
CA ASN A 732 10.42 -2.53 -2.45
C ASN A 732 9.55 -2.75 -1.21
N LEU A 733 9.06 -3.98 -1.00
CA LEU A 733 8.08 -4.28 0.05
C LEU A 733 8.66 -4.40 1.46
N ASN A 734 9.97 -4.28 1.63
CA ASN A 734 10.56 -4.16 2.95
C ASN A 734 10.02 -2.90 3.63
N GLN A 735 9.84 -2.96 4.95
CA GLN A 735 9.30 -1.89 5.76
C GLN A 735 10.29 -1.54 6.88
N GLY A 736 11.47 -1.04 6.49
CA GLY A 736 12.54 -0.65 7.40
C GLY A 736 12.21 0.56 8.28
N ALA A 737 13.15 0.90 9.15
CA ALA A 737 13.02 2.03 10.07
C ALA A 737 12.91 3.36 9.30
N GLU A 738 13.85 3.63 8.39
CA GLU A 738 13.91 4.91 7.66
C GLU A 738 12.57 5.22 6.98
N SER A 739 12.00 4.26 6.26
CA SER A 739 10.78 4.46 5.49
C SER A 739 9.55 4.63 6.35
N THR A 740 9.42 3.78 7.37
CA THR A 740 8.35 3.86 8.36
C THR A 740 8.36 5.20 9.09
N ILE A 741 9.54 5.64 9.54
CA ILE A 741 9.69 6.90 10.26
C ILE A 741 9.46 8.09 9.32
N SER A 742 9.96 8.04 8.09
CA SER A 742 9.79 9.09 7.08
C SER A 742 8.31 9.35 6.81
N TYR A 743 7.52 8.29 6.58
CA TYR A 743 6.07 8.44 6.46
C TYR A 743 5.45 9.10 7.71
N LEU A 744 5.82 8.64 8.91
CA LEU A 744 5.26 9.18 10.16
C LEU A 744 5.55 10.67 10.33
N ILE A 745 6.80 11.09 10.09
CA ILE A 745 7.20 12.50 10.17
C ILE A 745 6.44 13.33 9.12
N ALA A 746 6.35 12.86 7.88
CA ALA A 746 5.60 13.52 6.82
C ALA A 746 4.12 13.68 7.22
N ARG A 747 3.51 12.62 7.74
CA ARG A 747 2.10 12.58 8.16
C ARG A 747 1.82 13.48 9.36
N LEU A 748 2.77 13.63 10.28
CA LEU A 748 2.68 14.50 11.45
C LEU A 748 2.86 15.98 11.11
N SER A 749 3.51 16.29 9.98
CA SER A 749 3.78 17.65 9.48
C SER A 749 2.58 18.31 8.80
N LEU A 750 1.64 17.49 8.30
CA LEU A 750 0.31 17.92 7.84
C LEU A 750 -0.56 18.38 9.01
#